data_AF-A0A5C4QQI2-F1
#
_entry.id   AF-A0A5C4QQI2-F1
#
_cell.length_a   1.000
_cell.length_b   1.000
_cell.length_c   1.000
_cell.angle_alpha   90.00
_cell.angle_beta   90.00
_cell.angle_gamma   90.00
#
_symmetry.space_group_name_H-M   'P 1'
#
loop_
_entity.id
_entity.type
_entity.pdbx_description
1 polymer ?
#
loop_
_entity_poly.entity_id
_entity_poly.type
_entity_poly.pdbx_seq_one_letter_code
_entity_poly.pdbx_strand_id
1 'polypeptide(L)'
;MTAFHNGADLASTAYEPLNFPTERIRERTLSYTFRTHFHPYVTELTHRLVTGSIDELQDADTAQPPLRRTLMTDHRYEPTELVAEPYPVAELDFTISGGYAVYNWELFFHLPLTAAMHLSRNGRYEEAQRWFHYIFDPTDDSDDPAPERFWKVQPFRTTDVESITEILTNLSTGADQQLLADTVSAISSWADQPFSPHVVARYRPTAYMLKTVMAYLDNLVAWGDSLFRQDTGEAINEATQLYVLAANLLGPRPEKVPPKGLRVTQTYRSLRGDLDVFSNAVREIEADLPFDLAPAPTPVSDEAPLSTVTGIGSTLYFCVPRNDTLLGYWDTVADRLFKIRNSLTIEGVFRQLPLFDPPIDPGMLARATAAGLNVAAVLSGLNQPLPLVRFRSLVAKAGQLCQEVRGLGAQLLSAIEKKDAETLGVLRARQERQLLELAETVKYEAWQEAVKSREALEASLSNAYQRYRHYQRLLGVNGSALTEPELDALDTDAMDRARFSSQEPANEVADASVTISPLSPLVAAGHQLTPDEAAEMLHLQSAQAKQNSAEWFDRAATFTSLIPDFKTHITPFGVGMAISFGGTALTRLSNLKASMDRSASGKEGYLAGQSARIAGYDRREQDWTLQSTIAAGELNATLKQLRAAQIREDMAHRDYTNHQQAIRNAADIERFLTDSRTGKITNEAFYLWLKRETRGLYQRCFQLAYDTARKAERALQHELGDPNRTFLRYDYRGGKEELLAGEKLYLDVTRMELAYADLNRREYELTKHVSLRQLDPRALIELRTTGQCTIDVGEAAFDLDAPGHYFRRLRGAAVTIPCVAGPYASVNCTLTLLSSSVRTSPAVDSGSDAGYDRATADDSRFSDYFGVQSIVTSSASDSGLFDSGGGDDRYLPFEGSGAVSQWRLELPSDVPQFDHDTISDVVLHLHYTAREGGAALRSAAVAALQGRIAAAAAVGSTRLLSVRHEFPTEWARFVATAPTGLPPTAPLTLTLREEHYPYWSRLTTDRVLHALELFASAGDADVTVYDAAADNPPGSRHETLLRADPSVGDLRSGLLVEPLPPALGPLTLYLDDSTITDLWIALTWGAAA
;
A
#
# COMPACT_ATOMS: atom_id res chain seq x y z
N MET A 1 74.18 -67.14 24.90
CA MET A 1 74.40 -68.48 25.50
C MET A 1 73.94 -69.51 24.47
N THR A 2 74.85 -70.04 23.64
CA THR A 2 75.58 -71.31 23.82
C THR A 2 74.70 -72.56 23.74
N ALA A 3 74.76 -73.21 22.57
CA ALA A 3 74.69 -74.65 22.25
C ALA A 3 73.58 -75.53 22.87
N PHE A 4 72.79 -76.15 21.99
CA PHE A 4 72.27 -77.52 22.19
C PHE A 4 72.47 -78.31 20.88
N HIS A 5 73.44 -79.22 20.87
CA HIS A 5 73.84 -80.11 19.77
C HIS A 5 73.52 -81.58 20.11
N ASN A 6 73.31 -82.39 19.07
CA ASN A 6 73.54 -83.85 18.96
C ASN A 6 72.72 -84.89 19.76
N GLY A 7 72.47 -86.02 19.07
CA GLY A 7 72.06 -87.32 19.61
C GLY A 7 71.07 -88.04 18.68
N ALA A 8 71.47 -88.65 17.57
CA ALA A 8 72.14 -89.96 17.44
C ALA A 8 71.30 -91.14 17.98
N ASP A 9 70.92 -92.01 17.03
CA ASP A 9 70.64 -93.45 17.13
C ASP A 9 70.73 -94.10 18.52
N LEU A 10 69.66 -94.80 18.93
CA LEU A 10 69.72 -96.04 19.72
C LEU A 10 68.31 -96.64 19.87
N ALA A 11 67.90 -97.47 18.89
CA ALA A 11 66.92 -98.53 19.10
C ALA A 11 67.49 -99.84 18.56
N SER A 12 68.22 -100.56 19.41
CA SER A 12 68.48 -101.98 19.22
C SER A 12 69.04 -102.56 20.50
N THR A 13 68.16 -103.10 21.33
CA THR A 13 68.38 -104.47 21.82
C THR A 13 67.05 -105.07 22.26
N ALA A 14 66.71 -106.14 21.56
CA ALA A 14 65.56 -106.99 21.82
C ALA A 14 65.64 -107.59 23.22
N TYR A 15 64.50 -107.64 23.91
CA TYR A 15 64.14 -108.79 24.73
C TYR A 15 62.64 -109.04 24.62
N GLU A 16 62.34 -110.27 24.23
CA GLU A 16 61.02 -110.88 24.02
C GLU A 16 60.49 -111.43 25.37
N PRO A 17 59.24 -111.92 25.46
CA PRO A 17 58.08 -111.12 25.81
C PRO A 17 57.41 -111.60 27.10
N LEU A 18 56.62 -110.76 27.76
CA LEU A 18 55.65 -111.20 28.77
C LEU A 18 54.30 -110.50 28.53
N ASN A 19 53.31 -111.34 28.26
CA ASN A 19 51.92 -111.00 27.94
C ASN A 19 51.16 -110.59 29.21
N PHE A 20 50.67 -109.35 29.27
CA PHE A 20 49.56 -108.89 30.13
C PHE A 20 48.85 -107.68 29.47
N PRO A 21 47.55 -107.45 29.78
CA PRO A 21 46.60 -106.77 28.92
C PRO A 21 46.71 -105.25 29.02
N THR A 22 46.57 -104.54 27.90
CA THR A 22 46.37 -103.08 27.89
C THR A 22 45.11 -102.75 27.11
N GLU A 23 44.12 -102.23 27.85
CA GLU A 23 43.00 -101.50 27.27
C GLU A 23 43.51 -100.40 26.35
N ARG A 24 42.98 -100.37 25.13
CA ARG A 24 43.25 -99.34 24.14
C ARG A 24 42.50 -98.06 24.54
N ILE A 25 43.10 -97.25 25.42
CA ILE A 25 42.53 -95.97 25.84
C ILE A 25 43.11 -94.86 24.96
N ARG A 26 42.32 -94.45 23.94
CA ARG A 26 42.48 -93.29 23.03
C ARG A 26 43.70 -93.29 22.09
N GLU A 27 43.42 -93.41 20.78
CA GLU A 27 44.28 -92.85 19.73
C GLU A 27 44.30 -91.32 19.87
N ARG A 28 45.50 -90.74 19.88
CA ARG A 28 45.71 -89.28 19.92
C ARG A 28 46.41 -88.86 18.63
N THR A 29 45.70 -88.14 17.78
CA THR A 29 46.29 -87.41 16.65
C THR A 29 46.98 -86.17 17.21
N LEU A 30 48.28 -86.02 16.93
CA LEU A 30 49.07 -84.88 17.38
C LEU A 30 49.30 -83.95 16.19
N SER A 31 48.70 -82.76 16.23
CA SER A 31 48.93 -81.70 15.26
C SER A 31 49.50 -80.47 15.96
N TYR A 32 50.52 -79.85 15.38
CA TYR A 32 51.12 -78.62 15.88
C TYR A 32 50.60 -77.42 15.09
N THR A 33 50.15 -76.38 15.80
CA THR A 33 49.78 -75.09 15.20
C THR A 33 50.81 -74.06 15.61
N PHE A 34 51.42 -73.38 14.64
CA PHE A 34 52.39 -72.32 14.89
C PHE A 34 51.74 -70.96 14.76
N ARG A 35 52.09 -70.03 15.67
CA ARG A 35 51.64 -68.64 15.66
C ARG A 35 52.85 -67.70 15.67
N THR A 36 52.70 -66.55 15.03
CA THR A 36 53.71 -65.49 15.08
C THR A 36 53.74 -64.83 16.46
N HIS A 37 54.93 -64.63 17.01
CA HIS A 37 55.13 -63.91 18.29
C HIS A 37 56.17 -62.79 18.13
N PHE A 38 56.07 -62.06 17.03
CA PHE A 38 56.78 -60.80 16.76
C PHE A 38 55.93 -59.97 15.80
N HIS A 39 56.09 -58.64 15.79
CA HIS A 39 55.42 -57.79 14.81
C HIS A 39 56.28 -57.64 13.54
N PRO A 40 55.81 -58.10 12.36
CA PRO A 40 56.68 -58.23 11.17
C PRO A 40 57.04 -56.91 10.48
N TYR A 41 56.26 -55.85 10.67
CA TYR A 41 56.36 -54.61 9.90
C TYR A 41 56.69 -53.36 10.74
N VAL A 42 57.28 -53.49 11.95
CA VAL A 42 57.55 -52.31 12.81
C VAL A 42 58.44 -51.27 12.11
N THR A 43 59.50 -51.71 11.44
CA THR A 43 60.42 -50.83 10.70
C THR A 43 59.73 -50.14 9.54
N GLU A 44 58.84 -50.84 8.83
CA GLU A 44 58.07 -50.31 7.71
C GLU A 44 57.04 -49.27 8.18
N LEU A 45 56.29 -49.57 9.24
CA LEU A 45 55.35 -48.62 9.85
C LEU A 45 56.07 -47.37 10.37
N THR A 46 57.23 -47.55 11.01
CA THR A 46 58.05 -46.41 11.48
C THR A 46 58.56 -45.58 10.31
N HIS A 47 58.98 -46.24 9.23
CA HIS A 47 59.42 -45.55 8.01
C HIS A 47 58.28 -44.70 7.44
N ARG A 48 57.10 -45.28 7.24
CA ARG A 48 55.89 -44.58 6.75
C ARG A 48 55.50 -43.38 7.62
N LEU A 49 55.54 -43.55 8.94
CA LEU A 49 55.30 -42.44 9.87
C LEU A 49 56.31 -41.30 9.71
N VAL A 50 57.58 -41.61 9.50
CA VAL A 50 58.65 -40.61 9.35
C VAL A 50 58.61 -39.95 7.97
N THR A 51 58.25 -40.68 6.92
CA THR A 51 58.24 -40.16 5.54
C THR A 51 56.99 -39.38 5.18
N GLY A 52 55.81 -39.90 5.52
CA GLY A 52 54.53 -39.30 5.14
C GLY A 52 53.56 -39.11 6.29
N SER A 53 54.08 -38.94 7.51
CA SER A 53 53.31 -38.58 8.69
C SER A 53 52.28 -39.65 9.10
N ILE A 54 51.29 -39.23 9.88
CA ILE A 54 50.19 -40.08 10.36
C ILE A 54 49.36 -40.61 9.19
N ASP A 55 49.21 -39.86 8.09
CA ASP A 55 48.45 -40.28 6.91
C ASP A 55 49.01 -41.57 6.30
N GLU A 56 50.30 -41.60 5.91
CA GLU A 56 50.94 -42.82 5.36
C GLU A 56 51.03 -43.98 6.37
N LEU A 57 51.07 -43.67 7.68
CA LEU A 57 51.04 -44.69 8.71
C LEU A 57 49.66 -45.36 8.77
N GLN A 58 48.58 -44.58 8.80
CA GLN A 58 47.22 -45.10 8.92
C GLN A 58 46.76 -45.83 7.65
N ASP A 59 47.24 -45.42 6.46
CA ASP A 59 46.97 -46.13 5.20
C ASP A 59 47.67 -47.51 5.09
N ALA A 60 48.58 -47.84 6.01
CA ALA A 60 49.42 -49.03 5.89
C ALA A 60 48.69 -50.37 6.02
N ASP A 61 47.54 -50.41 6.70
CA ASP A 61 46.75 -51.63 6.87
C ASP A 61 45.84 -51.96 5.67
N THR A 62 45.47 -50.95 4.90
CA THR A 62 44.59 -51.04 3.72
C THR A 62 45.33 -50.86 2.38
N ALA A 63 46.64 -50.62 2.40
CA ALA A 63 47.47 -50.45 1.20
C ALA A 63 47.43 -51.66 0.23
N GLN A 64 47.46 -51.39 -1.08
CA GLN A 64 47.60 -52.40 -2.12
C GLN A 64 48.98 -52.31 -2.80
N PRO A 65 49.78 -53.39 -2.88
CA PRO A 65 49.52 -54.73 -2.33
C PRO A 65 49.59 -54.76 -0.79
N PRO A 66 48.80 -55.63 -0.13
CA PRO A 66 48.76 -55.69 1.33
C PRO A 66 50.12 -56.10 1.90
N LEU A 67 50.45 -55.60 3.10
CA LEU A 67 51.64 -55.99 3.85
C LEU A 67 51.51 -57.44 4.32
N ARG A 68 51.82 -58.38 3.43
CA ARG A 68 51.74 -59.82 3.65
C ARG A 68 52.93 -60.54 3.05
N ARG A 69 53.63 -61.38 3.84
CA ARG A 69 54.73 -62.25 3.40
C ARG A 69 54.61 -63.63 4.03
N THR A 70 54.69 -64.69 3.23
CA THR A 70 54.67 -66.06 3.74
C THR A 70 55.96 -66.39 4.48
N LEU A 71 55.90 -66.94 5.70
CA LEU A 71 57.08 -67.21 6.52
C LEU A 71 57.67 -68.61 6.32
N MET A 72 56.82 -69.60 6.03
CA MET A 72 57.19 -71.02 5.98
C MET A 72 57.47 -71.55 4.56
N THR A 73 57.35 -70.72 3.53
CA THR A 73 57.66 -71.06 2.12
C THR A 73 58.92 -70.35 1.59
N ASP A 74 59.54 -69.47 2.40
CA ASP A 74 60.95 -69.10 2.19
C ASP A 74 61.76 -70.40 2.36
N HIS A 75 62.69 -70.73 1.45
CA HIS A 75 63.44 -72.00 1.31
C HIS A 75 64.27 -72.50 2.53
N ARG A 76 63.94 -72.09 3.76
CA ARG A 76 64.62 -72.38 5.02
C ARG A 76 63.82 -73.29 5.95
N TYR A 77 62.52 -73.54 5.70
CA TYR A 77 61.69 -74.41 6.53
C TYR A 77 60.68 -75.19 5.68
N GLU A 78 60.64 -76.52 5.78
CA GLU A 78 59.68 -77.38 5.08
C GLU A 78 58.77 -78.07 6.11
N PRO A 79 57.51 -77.62 6.28
CA PRO A 79 56.59 -78.20 7.26
C PRO A 79 56.19 -79.65 6.87
N THR A 80 56.10 -80.52 7.88
CA THR A 80 55.64 -81.92 7.72
C THR A 80 54.13 -82.03 7.93
N GLU A 81 53.51 -83.18 7.61
CA GLU A 81 52.06 -83.46 7.80
C GLU A 81 51.56 -83.30 9.25
N LEU A 82 52.47 -83.17 10.22
CA LEU A 82 52.14 -82.90 11.63
C LEU A 82 51.83 -81.42 11.90
N VAL A 83 52.14 -80.52 10.98
CA VAL A 83 51.85 -79.09 11.10
C VAL A 83 50.50 -78.80 10.46
N ALA A 84 49.57 -78.26 11.23
CA ALA A 84 48.24 -77.93 10.73
C ALA A 84 48.29 -76.70 9.81
N GLU A 85 47.65 -76.78 8.64
CA GLU A 85 47.39 -75.64 7.75
C GLU A 85 46.17 -74.84 8.24
N PRO A 86 46.14 -73.49 8.08
CA PRO A 86 47.09 -72.66 7.32
C PRO A 86 48.39 -72.32 8.08
N TYR A 87 49.51 -72.23 7.34
CA TYR A 87 50.81 -71.82 7.90
C TYR A 87 50.84 -70.34 8.31
N PRO A 88 51.63 -69.97 9.34
CA PRO A 88 51.75 -68.58 9.76
C PRO A 88 52.36 -67.70 8.66
N VAL A 89 51.77 -66.53 8.46
CA VAL A 89 52.24 -65.49 7.55
C VAL A 89 52.64 -64.25 8.35
N ALA A 90 53.59 -63.48 7.83
CA ALA A 90 53.88 -62.13 8.32
C ALA A 90 52.84 -61.19 7.71
N GLU A 91 51.86 -60.79 8.51
CA GLU A 91 50.82 -59.83 8.14
C GLU A 91 50.50 -58.90 9.31
N LEU A 92 49.74 -57.84 9.05
CA LEU A 92 49.10 -57.06 10.10
C LEU A 92 47.93 -57.86 10.67
N ASP A 93 48.21 -58.64 11.70
CA ASP A 93 47.25 -59.52 12.36
C ASP A 93 46.30 -58.70 13.27
N PHE A 94 45.00 -58.88 13.07
CA PHE A 94 43.93 -58.30 13.91
C PHE A 94 43.07 -59.37 14.59
N THR A 95 43.46 -60.65 14.49
CA THR A 95 42.71 -61.75 15.10
C THR A 95 42.78 -61.70 16.63
N ILE A 96 41.71 -62.14 17.29
CA ILE A 96 41.60 -62.12 18.77
C ILE A 96 42.70 -62.95 19.43
N SER A 97 43.16 -63.99 18.73
CA SER A 97 44.14 -64.95 19.23
C SER A 97 45.59 -64.63 18.83
N GLY A 98 45.78 -63.52 18.10
CA GLY A 98 47.06 -63.00 17.64
C GLY A 98 47.88 -62.37 18.77
N GLY A 99 49.18 -62.67 18.82
CA GLY A 99 50.05 -62.22 19.91
C GLY A 99 50.27 -60.70 19.98
N TYR A 100 50.19 -60.01 18.85
CA TYR A 100 50.41 -58.56 18.72
C TYR A 100 49.19 -57.80 18.18
N ALA A 101 48.07 -58.48 17.95
CA ALA A 101 46.86 -57.89 17.36
C ALA A 101 46.28 -56.73 18.18
N VAL A 102 46.41 -56.78 19.51
CA VAL A 102 45.95 -55.71 20.42
C VAL A 102 46.59 -54.37 20.07
N TYR A 103 47.88 -54.35 19.72
CA TYR A 103 48.58 -53.11 19.38
C TYR A 103 48.18 -52.58 18.00
N ASN A 104 47.85 -53.46 17.07
CA ASN A 104 47.33 -53.05 15.76
C ASN A 104 45.93 -52.44 15.91
N TRP A 105 45.05 -53.07 16.71
CA TRP A 105 43.76 -52.48 17.08
C TRP A 105 43.90 -51.14 17.83
N GLU A 106 44.93 -51.01 18.67
CA GLU A 106 45.20 -49.75 19.35
C GLU A 106 45.64 -48.65 18.38
N LEU A 107 46.60 -48.95 17.50
CA LEU A 107 47.22 -47.99 16.59
C LEU A 107 46.29 -47.51 15.48
N PHE A 108 45.57 -48.43 14.83
CA PHE A 108 44.75 -48.13 13.65
C PHE A 108 43.30 -47.77 14.00
N PHE A 109 42.80 -48.14 15.19
CA PHE A 109 41.39 -47.92 15.54
C PHE A 109 41.19 -47.15 16.86
N HIS A 110 41.70 -47.65 17.99
CA HIS A 110 41.39 -47.02 19.29
C HIS A 110 42.02 -45.63 19.45
N LEU A 111 43.25 -45.44 18.98
CA LEU A 111 43.95 -44.16 19.06
C LEU A 111 43.25 -43.10 18.20
N PRO A 112 42.97 -43.31 16.89
CA PRO A 112 42.28 -42.30 16.10
C PRO A 112 40.88 -41.99 16.63
N LEU A 113 40.13 -43.00 17.08
CA LEU A 113 38.80 -42.82 17.65
C LEU A 113 38.83 -41.96 18.92
N THR A 114 39.76 -42.26 19.83
CA THR A 114 39.89 -41.52 21.10
C THR A 114 40.35 -40.08 20.86
N ALA A 115 41.29 -39.88 19.93
CA ALA A 115 41.75 -38.54 19.54
C ALA A 115 40.60 -37.71 18.96
N ALA A 116 39.84 -38.29 18.03
CA ALA A 116 38.66 -37.64 17.43
C ALA A 116 37.60 -37.27 18.48
N MET A 117 37.25 -38.21 19.37
CA MET A 117 36.28 -37.95 20.44
C MET A 117 36.75 -36.87 21.42
N HIS A 118 38.04 -36.84 21.76
CA HIS A 118 38.58 -35.81 22.66
C HIS A 118 38.61 -34.42 21.99
N LEU A 119 38.97 -34.34 20.70
CA LEU A 119 38.93 -33.10 19.93
C LEU A 119 37.50 -32.57 19.81
N SER A 120 36.53 -33.45 19.53
CA SER A 120 35.11 -33.11 19.44
C SER A 120 34.56 -32.54 20.76
N ARG A 121 34.89 -33.18 21.90
CA ARG A 121 34.50 -32.69 23.24
C ARG A 121 35.08 -31.30 23.57
N ASN A 122 36.24 -30.97 23.00
CA ASN A 122 36.89 -29.67 23.16
C ASN A 122 36.46 -28.63 22.10
N GLY A 123 35.47 -28.95 21.26
CA GLY A 123 34.94 -28.04 20.24
C GLY A 123 35.78 -27.90 18.97
N ARG A 124 36.80 -28.75 18.77
CA ARG A 124 37.66 -28.75 17.56
C ARG A 124 37.12 -29.73 16.53
N TYR A 125 35.94 -29.41 15.97
CA TYR A 125 35.12 -30.35 15.20
C TYR A 125 35.71 -30.74 13.84
N GLU A 126 36.30 -29.81 13.11
CA GLU A 126 36.94 -30.06 11.80
C GLU A 126 38.16 -30.99 11.97
N GLU A 127 39.00 -30.73 12.97
CA GLU A 127 40.13 -31.60 13.29
C GLU A 127 39.68 -32.97 13.76
N ALA A 128 38.62 -33.04 14.58
CA ALA A 128 38.02 -34.30 14.98
C ALA A 128 37.53 -35.10 13.77
N GLN A 129 36.94 -34.43 12.76
CA GLN A 129 36.49 -35.06 11.53
C GLN A 129 37.65 -35.71 10.76
N ARG A 130 38.79 -35.00 10.62
CA ARG A 130 40.00 -35.57 10.00
C ARG A 130 40.48 -36.83 10.71
N TRP A 131 40.44 -36.85 12.03
CA TRP A 131 40.81 -38.04 12.80
C TRP A 131 39.80 -39.19 12.67
N PHE A 132 38.50 -38.89 12.52
CA PHE A 132 37.52 -39.91 12.19
C PHE A 132 37.71 -40.50 10.80
N HIS A 133 38.18 -39.70 9.82
CA HIS A 133 38.42 -40.14 8.45
C HIS A 133 39.52 -41.21 8.33
N TYR A 134 40.43 -41.33 9.30
CA TYR A 134 41.36 -42.48 9.39
C TYR A 134 40.68 -43.80 9.75
N ILE A 135 39.41 -43.79 10.13
CA ILE A 135 38.64 -45.00 10.45
C ILE A 135 37.46 -45.16 9.48
N PHE A 136 36.68 -44.09 9.33
CA PHE A 136 35.48 -44.04 8.53
C PHE A 136 35.43 -42.73 7.75
N ASP A 137 35.60 -42.83 6.44
CA ASP A 137 35.49 -41.71 5.52
C ASP A 137 34.33 -41.94 4.54
N PRO A 138 33.16 -41.33 4.80
CA PRO A 138 32.02 -41.45 3.90
C PRO A 138 32.16 -40.63 2.61
N THR A 139 33.22 -39.83 2.47
CA THR A 139 33.48 -38.98 1.29
C THR A 139 34.47 -39.60 0.30
N ASP A 140 35.02 -40.77 0.61
CA ASP A 140 35.97 -41.46 -0.27
C ASP A 140 35.30 -41.88 -1.60
N ASP A 141 35.90 -41.43 -2.71
CA ASP A 141 35.47 -41.65 -4.08
C ASP A 141 36.35 -42.65 -4.85
N SER A 142 37.24 -43.37 -4.14
CA SER A 142 38.07 -44.43 -4.72
C SER A 142 37.25 -45.54 -5.42
N ASP A 143 37.90 -46.21 -6.39
CA ASP A 143 37.34 -47.29 -7.21
C ASP A 143 37.06 -48.60 -6.44
N ASP A 144 37.41 -48.65 -5.15
CA ASP A 144 37.11 -49.77 -4.26
C ASP A 144 35.57 -49.97 -4.14
N PRO A 145 35.08 -51.22 -3.98
CA PRO A 145 33.65 -51.47 -3.87
C PRO A 145 33.05 -50.83 -2.61
N ALA A 146 31.85 -50.24 -2.74
CA ALA A 146 31.07 -49.84 -1.57
C ALA A 146 30.40 -51.10 -0.95
N PRO A 147 30.46 -51.30 0.38
CA PRO A 147 30.82 -50.33 1.43
C PRO A 147 32.28 -50.35 1.89
N GLU A 148 33.13 -51.24 1.36
CA GLU A 148 34.52 -51.46 1.82
C GLU A 148 35.38 -50.20 1.73
N ARG A 149 35.23 -49.41 0.67
CA ARG A 149 36.01 -48.17 0.46
C ARG A 149 35.91 -47.16 1.61
N PHE A 150 34.74 -47.06 2.25
CA PHE A 150 34.48 -46.06 3.29
C PHE A 150 35.16 -46.40 4.62
N TRP A 151 35.56 -47.65 4.81
CA TRP A 151 36.27 -48.09 6.01
C TRP A 151 37.78 -48.08 5.75
N LYS A 152 38.53 -47.38 6.58
CA LYS A 152 39.99 -47.26 6.46
C LYS A 152 40.75 -48.20 7.39
N VAL A 153 40.03 -49.05 8.11
CA VAL A 153 40.59 -50.07 9.00
C VAL A 153 40.33 -51.45 8.41
N GLN A 154 41.39 -52.21 8.16
CA GLN A 154 41.37 -53.46 7.38
C GLN A 154 40.32 -54.48 7.87
N PRO A 155 40.19 -54.79 9.18
CA PRO A 155 39.12 -55.65 9.68
C PRO A 155 37.69 -55.24 9.30
N PHE A 156 37.42 -53.94 9.12
CA PHE A 156 36.08 -53.46 8.79
C PHE A 156 35.75 -53.57 7.29
N ARG A 157 36.76 -53.77 6.43
CA ARG A 157 36.58 -54.03 4.99
C ARG A 157 36.17 -55.48 4.72
N THR A 158 36.68 -56.43 5.50
CA THR A 158 36.54 -57.87 5.24
C THR A 158 35.50 -58.57 6.13
N THR A 159 34.88 -57.86 7.08
CA THR A 159 33.88 -58.45 7.99
C THR A 159 32.50 -58.44 7.33
N ASP A 160 31.94 -59.63 7.10
CA ASP A 160 30.54 -59.77 6.69
C ASP A 160 29.60 -59.32 7.83
N VAL A 161 28.62 -58.48 7.51
CA VAL A 161 27.66 -57.95 8.50
C VAL A 161 26.59 -59.00 8.78
N GLU A 162 26.88 -59.90 9.71
CA GLU A 162 25.89 -60.88 10.18
C GLU A 162 24.82 -60.22 11.06
N SER A 163 23.56 -60.57 10.84
CA SER A 163 22.46 -60.12 11.70
C SER A 163 22.60 -60.78 13.08
N ILE A 164 22.39 -60.00 14.15
CA ILE A 164 22.30 -60.55 15.52
C ILE A 164 21.22 -61.65 15.58
N THR A 165 20.15 -61.50 14.79
CA THR A 165 19.09 -62.52 14.71
C THR A 165 19.63 -63.82 14.12
N GLU A 166 20.46 -63.76 13.09
CA GLU A 166 21.06 -64.94 12.44
C GLU A 166 22.04 -65.65 13.39
N ILE A 167 22.87 -64.89 14.10
CA ILE A 167 23.79 -65.41 15.12
C ILE A 167 23.02 -66.14 16.23
N LEU A 168 21.96 -65.52 16.75
CA LEU A 168 21.14 -66.12 17.81
C LEU A 168 20.31 -67.32 17.31
N THR A 169 19.83 -67.29 16.07
CA THR A 169 19.21 -68.48 15.48
C THR A 169 20.21 -69.60 15.30
N ASN A 170 21.42 -69.31 14.80
CA ASN A 170 22.47 -70.30 14.62
C ASN A 170 22.94 -70.90 15.96
N LEU A 171 22.96 -70.10 17.03
CA LEU A 171 23.24 -70.59 18.39
C LEU A 171 22.23 -71.67 18.84
N SER A 172 20.97 -71.53 18.43
CA SER A 172 19.89 -72.46 18.78
C SER A 172 19.74 -73.65 17.81
N THR A 173 20.06 -73.46 16.52
CA THR A 173 19.88 -74.49 15.47
C THR A 173 21.16 -75.26 15.14
N GLY A 174 22.34 -74.67 15.38
CA GLY A 174 23.65 -75.26 15.09
C GLY A 174 23.93 -75.48 13.60
N ALA A 175 23.38 -74.64 12.73
CA ALA A 175 23.49 -74.80 11.27
C ALA A 175 24.91 -74.56 10.73
N ASP A 176 25.64 -73.61 11.33
CA ASP A 176 27.05 -73.34 11.10
C ASP A 176 27.86 -73.66 12.37
N GLN A 177 28.69 -74.69 12.27
CA GLN A 177 29.47 -75.22 13.39
C GLN A 177 30.63 -74.31 13.81
N GLN A 178 31.19 -73.51 12.89
CA GLN A 178 32.27 -72.59 13.20
C GLN A 178 31.73 -71.35 13.89
N LEU A 179 30.68 -70.74 13.33
CA LEU A 179 29.99 -69.60 13.94
C LEU A 179 29.42 -69.96 15.32
N LEU A 180 28.92 -71.18 15.51
CA LEU A 180 28.47 -71.68 16.81
C LEU A 180 29.61 -71.73 17.84
N ALA A 181 30.78 -72.26 17.47
CA ALA A 181 31.92 -72.38 18.36
C ALA A 181 32.45 -70.99 18.78
N ASP A 182 32.54 -70.06 17.83
CA ASP A 182 32.98 -68.69 18.08
C ASP A 182 31.98 -67.92 18.94
N THR A 183 30.67 -68.11 18.68
CA THR A 183 29.59 -67.50 19.47
C THR A 183 29.60 -68.02 20.91
N VAL A 184 29.77 -69.33 21.13
CA VAL A 184 29.86 -69.91 22.49
C VAL A 184 31.13 -69.43 23.21
N SER A 185 32.25 -69.31 22.49
CA SER A 185 33.50 -68.77 23.05
C SER A 185 33.35 -67.30 23.46
N ALA A 186 32.74 -66.47 22.61
CA ALA A 186 32.36 -65.11 22.94
C ALA A 186 31.41 -65.08 24.15
N ILE A 187 30.45 -66.03 24.20
CA ILE A 187 29.47 -66.12 25.29
C ILE A 187 30.10 -66.46 26.64
N SER A 188 31.12 -67.29 26.65
CA SER A 188 31.87 -67.56 27.88
C SER A 188 32.71 -66.35 28.29
N SER A 189 33.38 -65.71 27.32
CA SER A 189 34.31 -64.60 27.57
C SER A 189 33.65 -63.37 28.18
N TRP A 190 32.49 -62.95 27.66
CA TRP A 190 31.74 -61.82 28.25
C TRP A 190 30.99 -62.21 29.53
N ALA A 191 30.75 -63.49 29.83
CA ALA A 191 30.10 -63.93 31.07
C ALA A 191 31.07 -63.85 32.25
N ASP A 192 32.35 -64.11 31.99
CA ASP A 192 33.43 -63.89 32.94
C ASP A 192 33.71 -62.38 33.16
N GLN A 193 33.40 -61.52 32.18
CA GLN A 193 33.61 -60.07 32.23
C GLN A 193 32.38 -59.26 31.77
N PRO A 194 31.26 -59.31 32.50
CA PRO A 194 29.94 -58.85 32.01
C PRO A 194 29.82 -57.33 31.83
N PHE A 195 30.70 -56.55 32.45
CA PHE A 195 30.69 -55.08 32.38
C PHE A 195 31.75 -54.48 31.45
N SER A 196 32.40 -55.30 30.61
CA SER A 196 33.43 -54.86 29.66
C SER A 196 32.91 -54.88 28.21
N PRO A 197 32.40 -53.76 27.67
CA PRO A 197 31.82 -53.74 26.32
C PRO A 197 32.85 -54.04 25.21
N HIS A 198 34.13 -53.76 25.47
CA HIS A 198 35.23 -54.06 24.54
C HIS A 198 35.44 -55.55 24.33
N VAL A 199 35.12 -56.41 25.30
CA VAL A 199 35.19 -57.87 25.14
C VAL A 199 34.21 -58.31 24.05
N VAL A 200 32.98 -57.80 24.11
CA VAL A 200 31.92 -58.07 23.13
C VAL A 200 32.31 -57.54 21.74
N ALA A 201 32.83 -56.31 21.68
CA ALA A 201 33.18 -55.66 20.43
C ALA A 201 34.41 -56.28 19.73
N ARG A 202 35.30 -56.98 20.46
CA ARG A 202 36.42 -57.74 19.88
C ARG A 202 35.96 -58.99 19.14
N TYR A 203 34.93 -59.67 19.64
CA TYR A 203 34.30 -60.81 18.95
C TYR A 203 33.36 -60.35 17.84
N ARG A 204 32.81 -59.14 17.95
CA ARG A 204 31.89 -58.57 16.97
C ARG A 204 32.33 -57.17 16.53
N PRO A 205 33.22 -57.06 15.53
CA PRO A 205 33.74 -55.79 15.02
C PRO A 205 32.66 -54.79 14.58
N THR A 206 31.46 -55.26 14.20
CA THR A 206 30.33 -54.39 13.86
C THR A 206 29.90 -53.46 15.00
N ALA A 207 30.15 -53.83 16.27
CA ALA A 207 29.91 -52.94 17.40
C ALA A 207 30.86 -51.73 17.41
N TYR A 208 32.12 -51.92 16.99
CA TYR A 208 33.08 -50.84 16.84
C TYR A 208 32.75 -49.94 15.65
N MET A 209 32.38 -50.54 14.51
CA MET A 209 31.89 -49.80 13.35
C MET A 209 30.69 -48.90 13.72
N LEU A 210 29.69 -49.45 14.43
CA LEU A 210 28.53 -48.69 14.87
C LEU A 210 28.91 -47.55 15.81
N LYS A 211 29.83 -47.79 16.74
CA LYS A 211 30.29 -46.75 17.66
C LYS A 211 31.02 -45.61 16.93
N THR A 212 31.83 -45.93 15.91
CA THR A 212 32.49 -44.93 15.07
C THR A 212 31.47 -44.05 14.35
N VAL A 213 30.47 -44.67 13.70
CA VAL A 213 29.41 -43.92 13.01
C VAL A 213 28.64 -43.03 14.00
N MET A 214 28.25 -43.55 15.16
CA MET A 214 27.58 -42.76 16.19
C MET A 214 28.45 -41.59 16.69
N ALA A 215 29.75 -41.81 16.91
CA ALA A 215 30.67 -40.76 17.35
C ALA A 215 30.93 -39.72 16.23
N TYR A 216 30.93 -40.12 14.97
CA TYR A 216 31.00 -39.22 13.83
C TYR A 216 29.74 -38.36 13.73
N LEU A 217 28.56 -38.95 13.90
CA LEU A 217 27.28 -38.24 13.97
C LEU A 217 27.22 -37.28 15.15
N ASP A 218 27.72 -37.68 16.33
CA ASP A 218 27.88 -36.80 17.49
C ASP A 218 28.71 -35.56 17.13
N ASN A 219 29.81 -35.74 16.40
CA ASN A 219 30.68 -34.63 15.97
C ASN A 219 29.97 -33.71 14.98
N LEU A 220 29.29 -34.25 13.97
CA LEU A 220 28.54 -33.44 12.99
C LEU A 220 27.39 -32.68 13.65
N VAL A 221 26.64 -33.32 14.54
CA VAL A 221 25.53 -32.68 15.28
C VAL A 221 26.07 -31.63 16.24
N ALA A 222 27.15 -31.90 16.98
CA ALA A 222 27.74 -30.93 17.90
C ALA A 222 28.33 -29.72 17.16
N TRP A 223 28.96 -29.94 16.00
CA TRP A 223 29.45 -28.87 15.14
C TRP A 223 28.30 -28.05 14.57
N GLY A 224 27.28 -28.71 14.03
CA GLY A 224 26.05 -28.05 13.58
C GLY A 224 25.37 -27.25 14.69
N ASP A 225 25.26 -27.79 15.91
CA ASP A 225 24.66 -27.11 17.07
C ASP A 225 25.49 -25.88 17.47
N SER A 226 26.82 -25.96 17.40
CA SER A 226 27.71 -24.82 17.67
C SER A 226 27.51 -23.68 16.67
N LEU A 227 27.45 -24.01 15.37
CA LEU A 227 27.20 -23.03 14.30
C LEU A 227 25.76 -22.47 14.36
N PHE A 228 24.77 -23.32 14.65
CA PHE A 228 23.38 -22.91 14.78
C PHE A 228 23.18 -21.92 15.94
N ARG A 229 23.95 -22.06 17.04
CA ARG A 229 23.96 -21.11 18.16
C ARG A 229 24.61 -19.76 17.84
N GLN A 230 25.42 -19.64 16.78
CA GLN A 230 26.01 -18.35 16.37
C GLN A 230 24.97 -17.42 15.73
N ASP A 231 23.86 -17.97 15.23
CA ASP A 231 22.65 -17.24 14.83
C ASP A 231 22.85 -16.19 13.70
N THR A 232 23.80 -16.46 12.80
CA THR A 232 24.03 -15.72 11.54
C THR A 232 23.53 -16.52 10.34
N GLY A 233 23.16 -15.83 9.24
CA GLY A 233 22.63 -16.50 8.05
C GLY A 233 23.61 -17.49 7.42
N GLU A 234 24.89 -17.12 7.39
CA GLU A 234 25.99 -17.95 6.88
C GLU A 234 26.23 -19.18 7.77
N ALA A 235 26.29 -19.01 9.11
CA ALA A 235 26.50 -20.12 10.03
C ALA A 235 25.30 -21.09 10.08
N ILE A 236 24.07 -20.59 9.91
CA ILE A 236 22.88 -21.43 9.79
C ILE A 236 22.92 -22.27 8.50
N ASN A 237 23.37 -21.69 7.39
CA ASN A 237 23.53 -22.45 6.14
C ASN A 237 24.60 -23.54 6.27
N GLU A 238 25.72 -23.24 6.92
CA GLU A 238 26.78 -24.22 7.21
C GLU A 238 26.29 -25.33 8.15
N ALA A 239 25.60 -24.97 9.24
CA ALA A 239 24.97 -25.93 10.15
C ALA A 239 23.97 -26.84 9.41
N THR A 240 23.19 -26.28 8.49
CA THR A 240 22.25 -27.03 7.65
C THR A 240 22.97 -28.10 6.82
N GLN A 241 24.12 -27.77 6.23
CA GLN A 241 24.90 -28.73 5.45
C GLN A 241 25.38 -29.90 6.32
N LEU A 242 25.86 -29.63 7.54
CA LEU A 242 26.29 -30.67 8.49
C LEU A 242 25.14 -31.57 8.94
N TYR A 243 23.96 -31.01 9.23
CA TYR A 243 22.78 -31.82 9.57
C TYR A 243 22.24 -32.61 8.39
N VAL A 244 22.31 -32.06 7.17
CA VAL A 244 21.93 -32.80 5.95
C VAL A 244 22.92 -33.94 5.69
N LEU A 245 24.22 -33.73 5.89
CA LEU A 245 25.22 -34.79 5.82
C LEU A 245 24.93 -35.88 6.85
N ALA A 246 24.63 -35.51 8.10
CA ALA A 246 24.21 -36.46 9.14
C ALA A 246 22.92 -37.22 8.76
N ALA A 247 21.94 -36.54 8.16
CA ALA A 247 20.70 -37.17 7.68
C ALA A 247 20.95 -38.14 6.52
N ASN A 248 21.86 -37.80 5.59
CA ASN A 248 22.23 -38.67 4.47
C ASN A 248 22.97 -39.92 4.94
N LEU A 249 23.84 -39.80 5.95
CA LEU A 249 24.52 -40.94 6.58
C LEU A 249 23.55 -41.87 7.32
N LEU A 250 22.54 -41.31 7.98
CA LEU A 250 21.51 -42.07 8.69
C LEU A 250 20.53 -42.77 7.72
N GLY A 251 20.23 -42.15 6.58
CA GLY A 251 19.23 -42.66 5.65
C GLY A 251 17.78 -42.58 6.19
N PRO A 252 16.81 -43.23 5.52
CA PRO A 252 15.42 -43.20 5.95
C PRO A 252 15.27 -43.86 7.33
N ARG A 253 14.43 -43.28 8.19
CA ARG A 253 14.17 -43.82 9.53
C ARG A 253 13.61 -45.24 9.42
N PRO A 254 14.18 -46.24 10.13
CA PRO A 254 13.67 -47.60 10.11
C PRO A 254 12.23 -47.70 10.63
N GLU A 255 11.33 -48.28 9.84
CA GLU A 255 9.92 -48.44 10.22
C GLU A 255 9.72 -49.46 11.34
N LYS A 256 8.70 -49.24 12.18
CA LYS A 256 8.31 -50.20 13.20
C LYS A 256 7.48 -51.32 12.58
N VAL A 257 8.11 -52.47 12.34
CA VAL A 257 7.38 -53.67 11.92
C VAL A 257 6.46 -54.09 13.07
N PRO A 258 5.13 -54.12 12.88
CA PRO A 258 4.21 -54.59 13.91
C PRO A 258 4.48 -56.08 14.20
N PRO A 259 4.38 -56.52 15.46
CA PRO A 259 4.61 -57.91 15.81
C PRO A 259 3.60 -58.80 15.07
N LYS A 260 4.09 -59.73 14.25
CA LYS A 260 3.23 -60.71 13.56
C LYS A 260 2.81 -61.80 14.56
N GLY A 261 1.51 -61.89 14.86
CA GLY A 261 0.89 -62.94 15.68
C GLY A 261 0.67 -62.59 17.16
N LEU A 262 -0.37 -63.20 17.76
CA LEU A 262 -0.63 -63.18 19.21
C LEU A 262 0.29 -64.19 19.89
N ARG A 263 1.32 -63.72 20.61
CA ARG A 263 2.21 -64.61 21.37
C ARG A 263 1.57 -65.00 22.69
N VAL A 264 1.44 -66.29 22.97
CA VAL A 264 1.08 -66.78 24.30
C VAL A 264 2.24 -66.49 25.25
N THR A 265 1.99 -65.72 26.31
CA THR A 265 3.01 -65.39 27.32
C THR A 265 3.41 -66.66 28.09
N GLN A 266 4.59 -67.19 27.82
CA GLN A 266 5.20 -68.29 28.54
C GLN A 266 6.05 -67.78 29.73
N THR A 267 6.06 -68.56 30.81
CA THR A 267 6.93 -68.30 31.96
C THR A 267 8.34 -68.87 31.72
N TYR A 268 9.34 -68.38 32.43
CA TYR A 268 10.69 -68.95 32.38
C TYR A 268 10.70 -70.46 32.69
N ARG A 269 9.86 -70.91 33.64
CA ARG A 269 9.72 -72.34 33.99
C ARG A 269 9.26 -73.20 32.82
N SER A 270 8.37 -72.69 31.95
CA SER A 270 7.91 -73.40 30.76
C SER A 270 8.89 -73.36 29.59
N LEU A 271 9.80 -72.37 29.55
CA LEU A 271 10.81 -72.23 28.50
C LEU A 271 12.10 -73.00 28.80
N ARG A 272 12.36 -73.34 30.08
CA ARG A 272 13.64 -73.88 30.58
C ARG A 272 14.21 -75.08 29.80
N GLY A 273 13.38 -75.92 29.20
CA GLY A 273 13.82 -77.09 28.42
C GLY A 273 14.38 -76.74 27.04
N ASP A 274 14.02 -75.58 26.50
CA ASP A 274 14.31 -75.16 25.13
C ASP A 274 15.28 -73.97 25.09
N LEU A 275 15.91 -73.64 26.23
CA LEU A 275 16.85 -72.52 26.35
C LEU A 275 18.24 -72.91 25.85
N ASP A 276 18.82 -72.08 24.99
CA ASP A 276 20.22 -72.17 24.57
C ASP A 276 21.19 -71.59 25.64
N VAL A 277 22.49 -71.59 25.34
CA VAL A 277 23.55 -71.09 26.24
C VAL A 277 23.38 -69.60 26.58
N PHE A 278 22.70 -68.82 25.73
CA PHE A 278 22.37 -67.42 25.96
C PHE A 278 20.97 -67.21 26.58
N SER A 279 20.30 -68.29 26.97
CA SER A 279 18.91 -68.27 27.48
C SER A 279 17.87 -67.74 26.46
N ASN A 280 18.09 -67.96 25.16
CA ASN A 280 17.05 -67.79 24.14
C ASN A 280 16.31 -69.10 23.88
N ALA A 281 15.11 -69.03 23.30
CA ALA A 281 14.37 -70.18 22.80
C ALA A 281 13.85 -69.91 21.39
N VAL A 282 13.94 -70.90 20.49
CA VAL A 282 13.29 -70.86 19.17
C VAL A 282 11.95 -71.58 19.25
N ARG A 283 10.92 -70.97 18.65
CA ARG A 283 9.57 -71.52 18.56
C ARG A 283 9.10 -71.55 17.13
N GLU A 284 8.37 -72.61 16.80
CA GLU A 284 7.60 -72.72 15.57
C GLU A 284 6.45 -71.71 15.60
N ILE A 285 6.31 -70.92 14.53
CA ILE A 285 5.16 -70.05 14.34
C ILE A 285 4.04 -70.90 13.76
N GLU A 286 2.92 -71.03 14.50
CA GLU A 286 1.67 -71.50 13.91
C GLU A 286 1.20 -70.46 12.88
N ALA A 287 1.20 -70.84 11.61
CA ALA A 287 0.67 -70.02 10.54
C ALA A 287 -0.87 -70.10 10.55
N ASP A 288 -1.54 -69.12 11.16
CA ASP A 288 -2.95 -68.88 10.89
C ASP A 288 -3.11 -68.37 9.45
N LEU A 289 -3.35 -69.32 8.53
CA LEU A 289 -3.82 -69.23 7.14
C LEU A 289 -3.27 -68.13 6.19
N PRO A 290 -2.94 -68.49 4.94
CA PRO A 290 -2.39 -67.57 3.94
C PRO A 290 -3.52 -66.77 3.28
N PHE A 291 -3.40 -65.45 3.11
CA PHE A 291 -3.94 -64.65 1.98
C PHE A 291 -3.63 -63.16 2.24
N ASP A 292 -2.73 -62.55 1.45
CA ASP A 292 -3.20 -61.85 0.25
C ASP A 292 -2.07 -61.63 -0.76
N LEU A 293 -2.40 -61.98 -1.99
CA LEU A 293 -1.54 -61.95 -3.17
C LEU A 293 -1.55 -60.53 -3.75
N ALA A 294 -0.45 -59.81 -3.61
CA ALA A 294 -0.07 -58.76 -4.57
C ALA A 294 1.45 -58.59 -4.57
N PRO A 295 2.15 -58.88 -5.67
CA PRO A 295 3.56 -58.50 -5.78
C PRO A 295 3.64 -56.98 -5.91
N ALA A 296 4.53 -56.35 -5.13
CA ALA A 296 5.07 -55.05 -5.51
C ALA A 296 5.84 -55.22 -6.84
N PRO A 297 5.76 -54.26 -7.78
CA PRO A 297 6.29 -54.46 -9.13
C PRO A 297 7.82 -54.45 -9.09
N THR A 298 8.43 -55.60 -9.39
CA THR A 298 9.84 -55.69 -9.78
C THR A 298 9.94 -56.16 -11.23
N PRO A 299 10.93 -55.66 -12.00
CA PRO A 299 11.14 -56.10 -13.38
C PRO A 299 11.60 -57.56 -13.41
N VAL A 300 11.07 -58.29 -14.39
CA VAL A 300 11.25 -59.71 -14.63
C VAL A 300 12.71 -60.02 -14.97
N SER A 301 13.35 -60.89 -14.21
CA SER A 301 14.49 -61.69 -14.66
C SER A 301 14.12 -63.16 -14.50
N ASP A 302 14.08 -63.85 -15.65
CA ASP A 302 13.68 -65.25 -15.80
C ASP A 302 14.59 -66.21 -15.03
N GLU A 303 14.01 -67.36 -14.65
CA GLU A 303 14.63 -68.55 -14.04
C GLU A 303 14.69 -68.64 -12.50
N ALA A 304 13.51 -68.69 -11.87
CA ALA A 304 13.30 -69.55 -10.69
C ALA A 304 11.82 -69.97 -10.60
N PRO A 305 11.49 -71.27 -10.52
CA PRO A 305 10.11 -71.71 -10.33
C PRO A 305 9.61 -71.29 -8.95
N LEU A 306 8.41 -70.71 -8.89
CA LEU A 306 7.65 -70.43 -7.67
C LEU A 306 7.59 -71.68 -6.79
N SER A 307 8.44 -71.76 -5.76
CA SER A 307 8.27 -72.71 -4.67
C SER A 307 7.32 -72.10 -3.64
N THR A 308 6.10 -72.63 -3.59
CA THR A 308 5.19 -72.41 -2.46
C THR A 308 5.83 -73.02 -1.21
N VAL A 309 6.51 -72.20 -0.40
CA VAL A 309 7.06 -72.61 0.90
C VAL A 309 5.90 -72.74 1.89
N THR A 310 5.29 -73.93 1.94
CA THR A 310 4.54 -74.40 3.11
C THR A 310 5.55 -74.90 4.13
N GLY A 311 6.22 -73.97 4.82
CA GLY A 311 7.16 -74.25 5.90
C GLY A 311 6.71 -73.49 7.15
N ILE A 312 6.51 -74.21 8.26
CA ILE A 312 6.36 -73.63 9.59
C ILE A 312 7.62 -72.81 9.87
N GLY A 313 7.51 -71.48 9.89
CA GLY A 313 8.66 -70.61 10.16
C GLY A 313 9.05 -70.69 11.63
N SER A 314 10.31 -71.00 11.94
CA SER A 314 10.83 -70.95 13.31
C SER A 314 11.39 -69.54 13.59
N THR A 315 11.07 -68.96 14.76
CA THR A 315 11.59 -67.63 15.17
C THR A 315 11.98 -67.61 16.64
N LEU A 316 12.83 -66.66 17.01
CA LEU A 316 13.21 -66.42 18.41
C LEU A 316 11.98 -65.95 19.22
N TYR A 317 11.77 -66.58 20.38
CA TYR A 317 10.69 -66.21 21.30
C TYR A 317 10.87 -64.79 21.86
N PHE A 318 12.10 -64.40 22.20
CA PHE A 318 12.46 -63.04 22.57
C PHE A 318 12.92 -62.24 21.36
N CYS A 319 12.40 -61.02 21.18
CA CYS A 319 12.85 -60.13 20.12
C CYS A 319 14.15 -59.42 20.52
N VAL A 320 15.03 -59.21 19.54
CA VAL A 320 16.20 -58.33 19.73
C VAL A 320 15.70 -56.88 19.88
N PRO A 321 16.02 -56.18 20.98
CA PRO A 321 15.59 -54.80 21.17
C PRO A 321 16.29 -53.87 20.16
N ARG A 322 15.63 -52.76 19.82
CA ARG A 322 16.21 -51.73 18.98
C ARG A 322 17.21 -50.90 19.79
N ASN A 323 18.18 -50.31 19.11
CA ASN A 323 19.09 -49.37 19.74
C ASN A 323 18.45 -47.97 19.79
N ASP A 324 17.87 -47.62 20.93
CA ASP A 324 17.20 -46.32 21.12
C ASP A 324 18.17 -45.13 20.99
N THR A 325 19.45 -45.30 21.35
CA THR A 325 20.46 -44.23 21.20
C THR A 325 20.73 -43.92 19.74
N LEU A 326 20.82 -44.96 18.90
CA LEU A 326 20.98 -44.79 17.46
C LEU A 326 19.72 -44.16 16.84
N LEU A 327 18.53 -44.63 17.24
CA LEU A 327 17.25 -44.07 16.79
C LEU A 327 17.06 -42.59 17.17
N GLY A 328 17.60 -42.18 18.33
CA GLY A 328 17.55 -40.80 18.79
C GLY A 328 18.28 -39.79 17.89
N TYR A 329 19.26 -40.23 17.07
CA TYR A 329 19.90 -39.33 16.11
C TYR A 329 18.95 -38.88 15.00
N TRP A 330 18.05 -39.74 14.51
CA TRP A 330 17.03 -39.32 13.54
C TRP A 330 16.11 -38.26 14.14
N ASP A 331 15.69 -38.45 15.40
CA ASP A 331 14.84 -37.48 16.08
C ASP A 331 15.58 -36.15 16.32
N THR A 332 16.86 -36.20 16.69
CA THR A 332 17.69 -35.00 16.91
C THR A 332 17.94 -34.24 15.61
N VAL A 333 18.40 -34.91 14.56
CA VAL A 333 18.68 -34.27 13.26
C VAL A 333 17.38 -33.75 12.64
N ALA A 334 16.28 -34.50 12.73
CA ALA A 334 14.97 -34.04 12.27
C ALA A 334 14.49 -32.80 13.04
N ASP A 335 14.66 -32.75 14.36
CA ASP A 335 14.34 -31.58 15.18
C ASP A 335 15.18 -30.36 14.77
N ARG A 336 16.50 -30.51 14.59
CA ARG A 336 17.38 -29.40 14.18
C ARG A 336 17.04 -28.87 12.79
N LEU A 337 16.86 -29.76 11.82
CA LEU A 337 16.44 -29.38 10.47
C LEU A 337 15.05 -28.77 10.45
N PHE A 338 14.12 -29.27 11.27
CA PHE A 338 12.79 -28.68 11.43
C PHE A 338 12.88 -27.25 11.98
N LYS A 339 13.67 -27.03 13.03
CA LYS A 339 13.87 -25.71 13.62
C LYS A 339 14.44 -24.71 12.61
N ILE A 340 15.48 -25.10 11.88
CA ILE A 340 16.06 -24.25 10.82
C ILE A 340 15.04 -23.95 9.72
N ARG A 341 14.31 -24.96 9.22
CA ARG A 341 13.31 -24.81 8.15
C ARG A 341 12.10 -23.95 8.55
N ASN A 342 11.81 -23.84 9.84
CA ASN A 342 10.71 -23.05 10.38
C ASN A 342 11.18 -21.75 11.05
N SER A 343 12.44 -21.35 10.82
CA SER A 343 13.02 -20.12 11.39
C SER A 343 12.95 -20.06 12.92
N LEU A 344 13.19 -21.20 13.58
CA LEU A 344 13.30 -21.30 15.03
C LEU A 344 14.78 -21.29 15.45
N THR A 345 15.08 -20.77 16.64
CA THR A 345 16.39 -20.97 17.28
C THR A 345 16.54 -22.43 17.77
N ILE A 346 17.73 -22.79 18.25
CA ILE A 346 17.98 -24.14 18.78
C ILE A 346 17.08 -24.49 19.99
N GLU A 347 16.68 -23.49 20.79
CA GLU A 347 15.71 -23.62 21.89
C GLU A 347 14.25 -23.71 21.42
N GLY A 348 13.96 -23.47 20.13
CA GLY A 348 12.61 -23.53 19.55
C GLY A 348 11.85 -22.20 19.55
N VAL A 349 12.54 -21.06 19.74
CA VAL A 349 11.91 -19.73 19.70
C VAL A 349 11.83 -19.24 18.25
N PHE A 350 10.63 -18.83 17.80
CA PHE A 350 10.42 -18.33 16.44
C PHE A 350 11.09 -16.97 16.21
N ARG A 351 11.77 -16.82 15.06
CA ARG A 351 12.48 -15.60 14.66
C ARG A 351 12.12 -15.22 13.23
N GLN A 352 11.75 -13.95 13.05
CA GLN A 352 11.62 -13.33 11.73
C GLN A 352 12.89 -12.52 11.45
N LEU A 353 13.71 -12.98 10.50
CA LEU A 353 14.89 -12.24 10.03
C LEU A 353 14.40 -11.04 9.19
N PRO A 354 14.68 -9.78 9.58
CA PRO A 354 14.19 -8.61 8.83
C PRO A 354 14.91 -8.52 7.47
N LEU A 355 14.13 -8.32 6.40
CA LEU A 355 14.66 -8.25 5.03
C LEU A 355 15.15 -6.82 4.65
N PHE A 356 14.48 -5.73 5.11
CA PHE A 356 14.88 -4.29 5.23
C PHE A 356 13.67 -3.49 5.85
N ASP A 357 13.85 -2.26 6.38
CA ASP A 357 12.81 -1.41 7.04
C ASP A 357 11.58 -1.05 6.14
N PRO A 358 10.36 -0.89 6.70
CA PRO A 358 9.14 -0.68 5.89
C PRO A 358 8.79 0.81 5.62
N PRO A 359 8.28 1.14 4.42
CA PRO A 359 7.44 2.34 4.22
C PRO A 359 6.03 2.04 3.63
N ILE A 360 5.05 2.95 3.88
CA ILE A 360 4.08 3.60 2.95
C ILE A 360 2.85 4.19 3.70
N ASP A 361 2.35 5.36 3.26
CA ASP A 361 1.04 5.96 3.62
C ASP A 361 0.17 6.23 2.34
N PRO A 362 -1.14 5.85 2.28
CA PRO A 362 -1.98 5.79 1.06
C PRO A 362 -2.85 7.04 0.78
N GLY A 363 -2.47 8.24 1.24
CA GLY A 363 -3.31 9.46 1.20
C GLY A 363 -3.48 10.19 -0.14
N MET A 364 -2.94 9.71 -1.27
CA MET A 364 -2.93 10.49 -2.53
C MET A 364 -4.12 10.28 -3.48
N LEU A 365 -4.94 9.23 -3.28
CA LEU A 365 -6.07 8.92 -4.19
C LEU A 365 -7.32 9.78 -3.93
N ALA A 366 -7.41 10.49 -2.80
CA ALA A 366 -8.59 11.28 -2.42
C ALA A 366 -8.63 12.72 -2.97
N ARG A 367 -7.55 13.22 -3.62
CA ARG A 367 -7.45 14.62 -4.08
C ARG A 367 -7.90 14.87 -5.52
N ALA A 368 -8.04 13.83 -6.35
CA ALA A 368 -8.36 13.99 -7.77
C ALA A 368 -9.87 14.14 -8.07
N THR A 369 -10.75 13.83 -7.12
CA THR A 369 -12.21 13.82 -7.33
C THR A 369 -12.92 15.14 -7.03
N ALA A 370 -12.20 16.20 -6.61
CA ALA A 370 -12.79 17.44 -6.07
C ALA A 370 -13.01 18.61 -7.07
N ALA A 371 -12.87 18.43 -8.39
CA ALA A 371 -12.79 19.53 -9.38
C ALA A 371 -14.01 19.72 -10.32
N GLY A 372 -15.24 19.44 -9.88
CA GLY A 372 -16.46 19.43 -10.71
C GLY A 372 -16.81 20.74 -11.47
N LEU A 373 -17.33 20.62 -12.71
CA LEU A 373 -17.81 21.70 -13.58
C LEU A 373 -19.14 21.32 -14.29
N ASN A 374 -20.06 22.27 -14.48
CA ASN A 374 -21.40 22.09 -15.09
C ASN A 374 -21.61 23.00 -16.32
N VAL A 375 -22.01 22.38 -17.45
CA VAL A 375 -22.11 22.97 -18.81
C VAL A 375 -23.48 23.63 -19.09
N ALA A 376 -24.49 23.43 -18.24
CA ALA A 376 -25.87 23.86 -18.53
C ALA A 376 -26.13 25.38 -18.46
N ALA A 377 -25.26 26.17 -17.83
CA ALA A 377 -25.47 27.61 -17.65
C ALA A 377 -25.19 28.46 -18.92
N VAL A 378 -24.41 27.93 -19.86
CA VAL A 378 -23.94 28.65 -21.06
C VAL A 378 -25.06 28.86 -22.09
N LEU A 379 -26.07 27.99 -22.11
CA LEU A 379 -27.14 28.02 -23.13
C LEU A 379 -28.28 29.01 -22.83
N SER A 380 -28.40 29.52 -21.61
CA SER A 380 -29.53 30.37 -21.19
C SER A 380 -29.39 31.87 -21.50
N GLY A 381 -28.21 32.34 -21.92
CA GLY A 381 -27.90 33.77 -22.08
C GLY A 381 -28.07 34.35 -23.48
N LEU A 382 -28.34 33.54 -24.51
CA LEU A 382 -28.28 33.97 -25.92
C LEU A 382 -29.58 34.63 -26.44
N ASN A 383 -30.74 34.40 -25.79
CA ASN A 383 -32.06 34.84 -26.27
C ASN A 383 -32.84 35.76 -25.28
N GLN A 384 -32.15 36.62 -24.51
CA GLN A 384 -32.86 37.56 -23.62
C GLN A 384 -33.42 38.76 -24.41
N PRO A 385 -34.71 39.15 -24.20
CA PRO A 385 -35.31 40.28 -24.88
C PRO A 385 -34.62 41.61 -24.50
N LEU A 386 -34.62 42.56 -25.42
CA LEU A 386 -34.10 43.91 -25.18
C LEU A 386 -34.82 44.55 -23.97
N PRO A 387 -34.11 45.11 -23.01
CA PRO A 387 -34.75 45.82 -21.90
C PRO A 387 -35.44 47.10 -22.39
N LEU A 388 -36.54 47.47 -21.74
CA LEU A 388 -37.30 48.68 -22.06
C LEU A 388 -36.61 49.98 -21.59
N VAL A 389 -35.66 49.86 -20.67
CA VAL A 389 -35.00 50.97 -19.97
C VAL A 389 -33.57 51.13 -20.47
N ARG A 390 -33.10 52.37 -20.54
CA ARG A 390 -31.75 52.76 -20.97
C ARG A 390 -30.66 52.15 -20.09
N PHE A 391 -29.47 52.03 -20.68
CA PHE A 391 -28.28 51.46 -20.06
C PHE A 391 -27.93 52.09 -18.71
N ARG A 392 -27.92 53.44 -18.65
CA ARG A 392 -27.49 54.19 -17.46
C ARG A 392 -28.28 53.83 -16.20
N SER A 393 -29.59 53.66 -16.32
CA SER A 393 -30.44 53.32 -15.17
C SER A 393 -30.25 51.86 -14.74
N LEU A 394 -30.04 50.95 -15.71
CA LEU A 394 -29.79 49.54 -15.43
C LEU A 394 -28.41 49.27 -14.83
N VAL A 395 -27.35 49.91 -15.33
CA VAL A 395 -25.99 49.73 -14.81
C VAL A 395 -25.85 50.27 -13.39
N ALA A 396 -26.48 51.42 -13.09
CA ALA A 396 -26.53 51.95 -11.73
C ALA A 396 -27.26 50.99 -10.78
N LYS A 397 -28.38 50.40 -11.21
CA LYS A 397 -29.12 49.43 -10.40
C LYS A 397 -28.36 48.12 -10.21
N ALA A 398 -27.69 47.62 -11.25
CA ALA A 398 -26.82 46.45 -11.16
C ALA A 398 -25.67 46.70 -10.16
N GLY A 399 -25.04 47.88 -10.22
CA GLY A 399 -23.99 48.28 -9.28
C GLY A 399 -24.45 48.29 -7.82
N GLN A 400 -25.65 48.81 -7.53
CA GLN A 400 -26.26 48.78 -6.20
C GLN A 400 -26.48 47.33 -5.70
N LEU A 401 -27.06 46.47 -6.54
CA LEU A 401 -27.32 45.08 -6.18
C LEU A 401 -26.02 44.30 -5.94
N CYS A 402 -24.97 44.59 -6.70
CA CYS A 402 -23.65 44.02 -6.46
C CYS A 402 -23.07 44.41 -5.09
N GLN A 403 -23.32 45.62 -4.59
CA GLN A 403 -22.88 46.02 -3.24
C GLN A 403 -23.59 45.20 -2.14
N GLU A 404 -24.89 44.95 -2.29
CA GLU A 404 -25.64 44.09 -1.36
C GLU A 404 -25.10 42.65 -1.34
N VAL A 405 -24.76 42.12 -2.51
CA VAL A 405 -24.14 40.79 -2.64
C VAL A 405 -22.79 40.74 -1.93
N ARG A 406 -21.96 41.78 -2.05
CA ARG A 406 -20.67 41.88 -1.34
C ARG A 406 -20.87 41.91 0.18
N GLY A 407 -21.85 42.67 0.67
CA GLY A 407 -22.21 42.72 2.09
C GLY A 407 -22.63 41.35 2.64
N LEU A 408 -23.50 40.64 1.90
CA LEU A 408 -23.92 39.28 2.25
C LEU A 408 -22.76 38.27 2.18
N GLY A 409 -21.83 38.45 1.24
CA GLY A 409 -20.62 37.63 1.13
C GLY A 409 -19.72 37.73 2.36
N ALA A 410 -19.51 38.95 2.88
CA ALA A 410 -18.74 39.17 4.12
C ALA A 410 -19.44 38.56 5.36
N GLN A 411 -20.77 38.67 5.45
CA GLN A 411 -21.54 38.06 6.53
C GLN A 411 -21.49 36.52 6.45
N LEU A 412 -21.56 35.95 5.25
CA LEU A 412 -21.44 34.52 5.03
C LEU A 412 -20.06 34.01 5.47
N LEU A 413 -18.98 34.72 5.11
CA LEU A 413 -17.63 34.38 5.56
C LEU A 413 -17.52 34.38 7.09
N SER A 414 -18.03 35.43 7.75
CA SER A 414 -18.02 35.49 9.22
C SER A 414 -18.82 34.36 9.87
N ALA A 415 -19.95 33.96 9.29
CA ALA A 415 -20.74 32.83 9.77
C ALA A 415 -19.98 31.49 9.60
N ILE A 416 -19.24 31.31 8.50
CA ILE A 416 -18.39 30.14 8.27
C ILE A 416 -17.28 30.07 9.30
N GLU A 417 -16.51 31.15 9.48
CA GLU A 417 -15.40 31.22 10.43
C GLU A 417 -15.83 30.91 11.87
N LYS A 418 -16.95 31.51 12.31
CA LYS A 418 -17.49 31.28 13.65
C LYS A 418 -18.01 29.85 13.82
N LYS A 419 -18.66 29.29 12.81
CA LYS A 419 -19.10 27.88 12.84
C LYS A 419 -17.89 26.96 13.02
N ASP A 420 -16.86 27.13 12.20
CA ASP A 420 -15.68 26.25 12.24
C ASP A 420 -14.88 26.41 13.54
N ALA A 421 -14.85 27.62 14.13
CA ALA A 421 -14.27 27.84 15.45
C ALA A 421 -15.02 27.10 16.57
N GLU A 422 -16.35 27.09 16.55
CA GLU A 422 -17.15 26.33 17.51
C GLU A 422 -17.01 24.82 17.29
N THR A 423 -17.03 24.34 16.05
CA THR A 423 -16.79 22.92 15.73
C THR A 423 -15.41 22.48 16.26
N LEU A 424 -14.37 23.31 16.10
CA LEU A 424 -13.05 23.02 16.64
C LEU A 424 -13.04 23.03 18.18
N GLY A 425 -13.78 23.95 18.81
CA GLY A 425 -13.94 24.01 20.26
C GLY A 425 -14.59 22.73 20.82
N VAL A 426 -15.67 22.25 20.19
CA VAL A 426 -16.33 20.99 20.53
C VAL A 426 -15.39 19.80 20.32
N LEU A 427 -14.67 19.76 19.20
CA LEU A 427 -13.71 18.69 18.92
C LEU A 427 -12.61 18.62 19.99
N ARG A 428 -12.04 19.77 20.39
CA ARG A 428 -11.03 19.83 21.45
C ARG A 428 -11.57 19.31 22.78
N ALA A 429 -12.75 19.78 23.19
CA ALA A 429 -13.37 19.31 24.44
C ALA A 429 -13.63 17.79 24.42
N ARG A 430 -14.08 17.25 23.28
CA ARG A 430 -14.27 15.80 23.10
C ARG A 430 -12.95 15.03 23.16
N GLN A 431 -11.92 15.51 22.47
CA GLN A 431 -10.59 14.90 22.49
C GLN A 431 -9.98 14.93 23.89
N GLU A 432 -10.13 16.04 24.61
CA GLU A 432 -9.68 16.17 25.99
C GLU A 432 -10.35 15.13 26.90
N ARG A 433 -11.69 15.00 26.84
CA ARG A 433 -12.40 13.95 27.59
C ARG A 433 -11.91 12.55 27.22
N GLN A 434 -11.79 12.25 25.93
CA GLN A 434 -11.31 10.93 25.47
C GLN A 434 -9.88 10.64 25.91
N LEU A 435 -8.98 11.63 25.87
CA LEU A 435 -7.61 11.50 26.37
C LEU A 435 -7.59 11.23 27.87
N LEU A 436 -8.44 11.93 28.65
CA LEU A 436 -8.59 11.67 30.07
C LEU A 436 -9.15 10.26 30.33
N GLU A 437 -10.15 9.81 29.58
CA GLU A 437 -10.69 8.44 29.70
C GLU A 437 -9.64 7.37 29.38
N LEU A 438 -8.83 7.55 28.33
CA LEU A 438 -7.73 6.64 28.00
C LEU A 438 -6.64 6.66 29.09
N ALA A 439 -6.36 7.82 29.68
CA ALA A 439 -5.41 7.96 30.78
C ALA A 439 -5.94 7.40 32.11
N GLU A 440 -7.25 7.15 32.24
CA GLU A 440 -7.83 6.53 33.44
C GLU A 440 -7.22 5.16 33.69
N THR A 441 -7.09 4.34 32.64
CA THR A 441 -6.47 3.01 32.75
C THR A 441 -5.03 3.11 33.24
N VAL A 442 -4.26 4.09 32.77
CA VAL A 442 -2.88 4.30 33.24
C VAL A 442 -2.83 4.67 34.72
N LYS A 443 -3.77 5.51 35.20
CA LYS A 443 -3.87 5.86 36.62
C LYS A 443 -4.28 4.67 37.48
N TYR A 444 -5.21 3.85 36.99
CA TYR A 444 -5.60 2.61 37.65
C TYR A 444 -4.43 1.61 37.70
N GLU A 445 -3.72 1.42 36.59
CA GLU A 445 -2.54 0.56 36.51
C GLU A 445 -1.42 1.03 37.43
N ALA A 446 -1.17 2.34 37.54
CA ALA A 446 -0.20 2.89 38.49
C ALA A 446 -0.59 2.60 39.96
N TRP A 447 -1.88 2.64 40.29
CA TRP A 447 -2.35 2.20 41.61
C TRP A 447 -2.15 0.69 41.81
N GLN A 448 -2.47 -0.14 40.81
CA GLN A 448 -2.23 -1.58 40.88
C GLN A 448 -0.72 -1.91 40.96
N GLU A 449 0.14 -1.16 40.28
CA GLU A 449 1.60 -1.28 40.40
C GLU A 449 2.06 -0.98 41.83
N ALA A 450 1.53 0.08 42.46
CA ALA A 450 1.83 0.39 43.86
C ALA A 450 1.39 -0.74 44.81
N VAL A 451 0.21 -1.34 44.58
CA VAL A 451 -0.24 -2.54 45.31
C VAL A 451 0.75 -3.70 45.12
N LYS A 452 1.16 -4.00 43.88
CA LYS A 452 2.14 -5.06 43.60
C LYS A 452 3.52 -4.77 44.17
N SER A 453 3.93 -3.51 44.23
CA SER A 453 5.17 -3.09 44.88
C SER A 453 5.14 -3.35 46.39
N ARG A 454 4.00 -3.06 47.06
CA ARG A 454 3.78 -3.43 48.47
C ARG A 454 3.85 -4.95 48.66
N GLU A 455 3.12 -5.73 47.86
CA GLU A 455 3.14 -7.22 47.93
C GLU A 455 4.56 -7.78 47.72
N ALA A 456 5.35 -7.21 46.81
CA ALA A 456 6.73 -7.62 46.58
C ALA A 456 7.63 -7.35 47.80
N LEU A 457 7.40 -6.25 48.52
CA LEU A 457 8.11 -5.94 49.76
C LEU A 457 7.70 -6.88 50.91
N GLU A 458 6.45 -7.33 50.96
CA GLU A 458 6.00 -8.37 51.89
C GLU A 458 6.72 -9.70 51.62
N ALA A 459 6.87 -10.09 50.36
CA ALA A 459 7.67 -11.25 50.00
C ALA A 459 9.16 -11.06 50.36
N SER A 460 9.73 -9.88 50.13
CA SER A 460 11.11 -9.54 50.53
C SER A 460 11.31 -9.64 52.05
N LEU A 461 10.34 -9.16 52.83
CA LEU A 461 10.32 -9.27 54.29
C LEU A 461 10.39 -10.74 54.71
N SER A 462 9.52 -11.58 54.14
CA SER A 462 9.50 -13.01 54.44
C SER A 462 10.83 -13.70 54.10
N ASN A 463 11.48 -13.32 52.99
CA ASN A 463 12.79 -13.86 52.59
C ASN A 463 13.91 -13.42 53.54
N ALA A 464 13.95 -12.13 53.92
CA ALA A 464 14.90 -11.63 54.91
C ALA A 464 14.69 -12.34 56.27
N TYR A 465 13.44 -12.62 56.63
CA TYR A 465 13.09 -13.36 57.83
C TYR A 465 13.59 -14.81 57.78
N GLN A 466 13.43 -15.51 56.64
CA GLN A 466 13.97 -16.86 56.49
C GLN A 466 15.51 -16.89 56.59
N ARG A 467 16.22 -15.90 56.03
CA ARG A 467 17.68 -15.78 56.18
C ARG A 467 18.08 -15.60 57.64
N TYR A 468 17.44 -14.64 58.32
CA TYR A 468 17.65 -14.41 59.75
C TYR A 468 17.41 -15.70 60.55
N ARG A 469 16.29 -16.38 60.31
CA ARG A 469 15.94 -17.66 60.94
C ARG A 469 16.97 -18.75 60.67
N HIS A 470 17.50 -18.83 59.46
CA HIS A 470 18.51 -19.83 59.08
C HIS A 470 19.81 -19.64 59.86
N TYR A 471 20.36 -18.42 59.90
CA TYR A 471 21.60 -18.16 60.64
C TYR A 471 21.40 -18.29 62.16
N GLN A 472 20.24 -17.90 62.69
CA GLN A 472 19.90 -18.15 64.10
C GLN A 472 19.87 -19.66 64.44
N ARG A 473 19.42 -20.52 63.51
CA ARG A 473 19.48 -21.98 63.69
C ARG A 473 20.91 -22.53 63.63
N LEU A 474 21.76 -22.00 62.75
CA LEU A 474 23.19 -22.37 62.68
C LEU A 474 23.96 -21.95 63.95
N LEU A 475 23.48 -20.92 64.65
CA LEU A 475 23.97 -20.47 65.95
C LEU A 475 23.26 -21.18 67.13
N GLY A 476 22.46 -22.22 66.88
CA GLY A 476 21.89 -23.09 67.91
C GLY A 476 20.61 -22.58 68.59
N VAL A 477 19.97 -21.53 68.08
CA VAL A 477 18.68 -21.06 68.59
C VAL A 477 17.55 -21.97 68.12
N ASN A 478 16.70 -22.41 69.07
CA ASN A 478 15.56 -23.25 68.77
C ASN A 478 14.54 -22.52 67.89
N GLY A 479 14.24 -23.10 66.71
CA GLY A 479 13.42 -22.46 65.68
C GLY A 479 11.94 -22.26 66.00
N SER A 480 11.46 -22.65 67.18
CA SER A 480 10.11 -22.40 67.71
C SER A 480 10.02 -21.12 68.56
N ALA A 481 11.16 -20.53 68.94
CA ALA A 481 11.21 -19.28 69.70
C ALA A 481 11.22 -18.02 68.82
N LEU A 482 11.25 -18.18 67.48
CA LEU A 482 11.34 -17.10 66.50
C LEU A 482 9.97 -16.86 65.86
N THR A 483 9.50 -15.60 65.83
CA THR A 483 8.22 -15.18 65.22
C THR A 483 8.49 -14.09 64.18
N GLU A 484 7.72 -14.06 63.09
CA GLU A 484 7.85 -13.04 62.03
C GLU A 484 7.23 -11.71 62.49
N PRO A 485 7.90 -10.55 62.32
CA PRO A 485 7.36 -9.26 62.71
C PRO A 485 6.32 -8.74 61.71
N GLU A 486 5.15 -8.32 62.19
CA GLU A 486 4.05 -7.74 61.40
C GLU A 486 3.89 -6.23 61.68
N LEU A 487 3.30 -5.49 60.72
CA LEU A 487 2.99 -4.05 60.84
C LEU A 487 1.50 -3.81 61.10
N ASP A 488 1.18 -2.80 61.91
CA ASP A 488 -0.20 -2.32 62.11
C ASP A 488 -0.80 -1.71 60.81
N ALA A 489 -2.13 -1.76 60.69
CA ALA A 489 -2.87 -1.15 59.57
C ALA A 489 -2.58 0.36 59.43
N LEU A 490 -2.57 0.86 58.19
CA LEU A 490 -2.32 2.28 57.90
C LEU A 490 -3.51 3.16 58.33
N ASP A 491 -3.24 4.21 59.12
CA ASP A 491 -4.25 5.19 59.55
C ASP A 491 -4.46 6.27 58.47
N THR A 492 -5.41 6.01 57.56
CA THR A 492 -5.78 6.91 56.45
C THR A 492 -6.50 8.18 56.93
N ASP A 493 -7.27 8.10 58.02
CA ASP A 493 -7.98 9.24 58.61
C ASP A 493 -7.02 10.29 59.18
N ALA A 494 -5.92 9.85 59.80
CA ALA A 494 -4.87 10.74 60.26
C ALA A 494 -4.11 11.41 59.10
N MET A 495 -3.94 10.72 57.97
CA MET A 495 -3.34 11.31 56.76
C MET A 495 -4.23 12.40 56.16
N ASP A 496 -5.56 12.18 56.08
CA ASP A 496 -6.52 13.18 55.61
C ASP A 496 -6.52 14.46 56.44
N ARG A 497 -6.28 14.32 57.75
CA ARG A 497 -6.22 15.43 58.69
C ARG A 497 -4.81 16.01 58.86
N ALA A 498 -3.84 15.54 58.06
CA ALA A 498 -2.43 15.94 58.12
C ALA A 498 -1.78 15.77 59.52
N ARG A 499 -2.10 14.67 60.22
CA ARG A 499 -1.60 14.33 61.57
C ARG A 499 -0.92 12.96 61.66
N PHE A 500 -0.52 12.39 60.54
CA PHE A 500 0.05 11.03 60.48
C PHE A 500 1.43 10.92 61.16
N SER A 501 1.62 9.87 61.97
CA SER A 501 2.89 9.49 62.62
C SER A 501 2.95 7.97 62.76
N SER A 502 4.09 7.34 62.43
CA SER A 502 4.32 5.89 62.58
C SER A 502 5.63 5.60 63.30
N GLN A 503 5.67 4.47 64.04
CA GLN A 503 6.88 3.91 64.63
C GLN A 503 6.92 2.40 64.34
N GLU A 504 7.94 1.94 63.62
CA GLU A 504 8.05 0.54 63.18
C GLU A 504 8.81 -0.34 64.20
N PRO A 505 8.48 -1.65 64.32
CA PRO A 505 9.19 -2.57 65.20
C PRO A 505 10.65 -2.77 64.74
N ALA A 506 11.58 -2.91 65.68
CA ALA A 506 13.00 -3.09 65.41
C ALA A 506 13.57 -4.29 66.17
N ASN A 507 14.17 -5.22 65.45
CA ASN A 507 14.90 -6.34 66.01
C ASN A 507 16.29 -5.90 66.48
N GLU A 508 16.77 -6.48 67.59
CA GLU A 508 18.10 -6.19 68.13
C GLU A 508 19.22 -6.62 67.17
N VAL A 509 20.15 -5.71 66.92
CA VAL A 509 21.34 -5.89 66.08
C VAL A 509 22.51 -6.19 67.03
N ALA A 510 22.86 -7.48 67.19
CA ALA A 510 23.96 -7.89 68.06
C ALA A 510 25.31 -7.68 67.36
N ASP A 511 26.28 -7.12 68.07
CA ASP A 511 27.65 -6.92 67.56
C ASP A 511 28.45 -8.21 67.74
N ALA A 512 29.13 -8.67 66.68
CA ALA A 512 29.94 -9.89 66.73
C ALA A 512 31.22 -9.63 67.53
N SER A 513 31.15 -9.70 68.86
CA SER A 513 32.32 -9.45 69.70
C SER A 513 33.32 -10.60 69.58
N VAL A 514 34.50 -10.31 69.02
CA VAL A 514 35.63 -11.25 68.96
C VAL A 514 36.20 -11.42 70.36
N THR A 515 35.90 -12.54 71.02
CA THR A 515 36.59 -12.91 72.25
C THR A 515 37.95 -13.49 71.87
N ILE A 516 38.99 -12.66 71.88
CA ILE A 516 40.38 -13.12 71.68
C ILE A 516 40.79 -13.91 72.93
N SER A 517 40.64 -15.24 72.88
CA SER A 517 41.07 -16.10 73.97
C SER A 517 42.61 -16.15 74.00
N PRO A 518 43.27 -15.91 75.15
CA PRO A 518 44.73 -15.97 75.23
C PRO A 518 45.20 -17.43 75.10
N LEU A 519 45.91 -17.73 74.01
CA LEU A 519 46.83 -18.86 73.81
C LEU A 519 46.53 -20.11 74.67
N SER A 520 45.44 -20.81 74.39
CA SER A 520 45.21 -22.18 74.87
C SER A 520 45.06 -23.12 73.67
N PRO A 521 46.06 -23.97 73.38
CA PRO A 521 46.08 -24.81 72.17
C PRO A 521 45.18 -26.05 72.26
N LEU A 522 44.23 -26.12 73.20
CA LEU A 522 43.60 -27.39 73.54
C LEU A 522 42.13 -27.31 74.01
N VAL A 523 41.30 -26.46 73.42
CA VAL A 523 39.87 -26.48 73.77
C VAL A 523 39.00 -26.23 72.55
N ALA A 524 38.44 -27.30 72.00
CA ALA A 524 37.27 -27.27 71.11
C ALA A 524 35.93 -27.16 71.89
N ALA A 525 35.98 -26.93 73.20
CA ALA A 525 34.80 -26.82 74.05
C ALA A 525 34.21 -25.41 73.96
N GLY A 526 33.29 -25.22 73.00
CA GLY A 526 32.56 -23.96 72.82
C GLY A 526 31.90 -23.81 71.45
N HIS A 527 32.45 -24.46 70.41
CA HIS A 527 31.99 -24.27 69.04
C HIS A 527 30.87 -25.23 68.64
N GLN A 528 29.96 -24.73 67.81
CA GLN A 528 28.93 -25.58 67.18
C GLN A 528 29.54 -26.35 66.00
N LEU A 529 29.85 -27.62 66.26
CA LEU A 529 30.43 -28.54 65.29
C LEU A 529 29.38 -29.51 64.78
N THR A 530 29.44 -29.81 63.48
CA THR A 530 28.67 -30.93 62.93
C THR A 530 29.26 -32.27 63.42
N PRO A 531 28.47 -33.37 63.43
CA PRO A 531 28.96 -34.67 63.87
C PRO A 531 30.20 -35.16 63.11
N ASP A 532 30.26 -34.90 61.80
CA ASP A 532 31.38 -35.31 60.94
C ASP A 532 32.65 -34.47 61.19
N GLU A 533 32.51 -33.17 61.46
CA GLU A 533 33.63 -32.29 61.84
C GLU A 533 34.20 -32.66 63.21
N ALA A 534 33.32 -33.01 64.15
CA ALA A 534 33.74 -33.54 65.44
C ALA A 534 34.48 -34.89 65.28
N ALA A 535 34.00 -35.77 64.40
CA ALA A 535 34.66 -37.04 64.09
C ALA A 535 36.02 -36.85 63.40
N GLU A 536 36.14 -35.90 62.46
CA GLU A 536 37.41 -35.56 61.81
C GLU A 536 38.46 -35.11 62.84
N MET A 537 38.08 -34.22 63.77
CA MET A 537 38.97 -33.76 64.84
C MET A 537 39.43 -34.92 65.74
N LEU A 538 38.54 -35.87 66.04
CA LEU A 538 38.87 -37.08 66.81
C LEU A 538 39.81 -38.02 66.02
N HIS A 539 39.58 -38.22 64.72
CA HIS A 539 40.44 -39.05 63.88
C HIS A 539 41.84 -38.45 63.70
N LEU A 540 41.93 -37.13 63.52
CA LEU A 540 43.21 -36.40 63.47
C LEU A 540 44.01 -36.57 64.76
N GLN A 541 43.35 -36.45 65.92
CA GLN A 541 43.99 -36.69 67.21
C GLN A 541 44.47 -38.14 67.37
N SER A 542 43.65 -39.12 66.94
CA SER A 542 44.01 -40.53 66.94
C SER A 542 45.21 -40.84 66.03
N ALA A 543 45.26 -40.25 64.83
CA ALA A 543 46.35 -40.43 63.89
C ALA A 543 47.67 -39.89 64.45
N GLN A 544 47.67 -38.70 65.06
CA GLN A 544 48.87 -38.13 65.69
C GLN A 544 49.36 -38.99 66.86
N ALA A 545 48.47 -39.56 67.66
CA ALA A 545 48.86 -40.46 68.74
C ALA A 545 49.59 -41.71 68.21
N LYS A 546 49.12 -42.29 67.09
CA LYS A 546 49.79 -43.40 66.41
C LYS A 546 51.12 -43.00 65.78
N GLN A 547 51.20 -41.84 65.14
CA GLN A 547 52.44 -41.29 64.56
C GLN A 547 53.53 -41.13 65.64
N ASN A 548 53.20 -40.52 66.78
CA ASN A 548 54.12 -40.37 67.90
C ASN A 548 54.62 -41.74 68.43
N SER A 549 53.76 -42.77 68.41
CA SER A 549 54.15 -44.13 68.83
C SER A 549 55.09 -44.81 67.83
N ALA A 550 54.82 -44.69 66.52
CA ALA A 550 55.65 -45.26 65.46
C ALA A 550 57.05 -44.62 65.42
N GLU A 551 57.12 -43.30 65.62
CA GLU A 551 58.39 -42.57 65.72
C GLU A 551 59.24 -43.01 66.90
N TRP A 552 58.61 -43.43 68.01
CA TRP A 552 59.33 -43.99 69.15
C TRP A 552 60.02 -45.31 68.77
N PHE A 553 59.34 -46.19 68.04
CA PHE A 553 59.92 -47.45 67.54
C PHE A 553 61.05 -47.21 66.53
N ASP A 554 60.91 -46.23 65.62
CA ASP A 554 61.96 -45.91 64.63
C ASP A 554 63.23 -45.32 65.28
N ARG A 555 63.05 -44.50 66.32
CA ARG A 555 64.17 -44.01 67.16
C ARG A 555 64.88 -45.17 67.87
N ALA A 556 64.12 -46.10 68.45
CA ALA A 556 64.68 -47.27 69.13
C ALA A 556 65.46 -48.18 68.15
N ALA A 557 64.93 -48.42 66.95
CA ALA A 557 65.55 -49.21 65.89
C ALA A 557 66.86 -48.57 65.38
N THR A 558 66.86 -47.25 65.17
CA THR A 558 68.07 -46.50 64.79
C THR A 558 69.14 -46.58 65.89
N PHE A 559 68.72 -46.55 67.16
CA PHE A 559 69.64 -46.74 68.30
C PHE A 559 70.25 -48.14 68.33
N THR A 560 69.48 -49.18 67.99
CA THR A 560 69.98 -50.56 67.92
C THR A 560 70.97 -50.74 66.77
N SER A 561 70.78 -50.01 65.66
CA SER A 561 71.67 -50.03 64.49
C SER A 561 73.03 -49.36 64.71
N LEU A 562 73.27 -48.69 65.85
CA LEU A 562 74.59 -48.15 66.22
C LEU A 562 75.54 -49.23 66.77
N ILE A 563 75.05 -50.43 67.04
CA ILE A 563 75.86 -51.59 67.47
C ILE A 563 76.53 -52.20 66.22
N PRO A 564 77.87 -52.38 66.18
CA PRO A 564 78.56 -52.91 65.00
C PRO A 564 78.31 -54.42 64.79
N ASP A 565 78.05 -54.82 63.53
CA ASP A 565 77.91 -56.23 63.11
C ASP A 565 79.30 -56.90 62.98
N PHE A 566 79.55 -58.00 63.70
CA PHE A 566 80.79 -58.77 63.60
C PHE A 566 80.69 -59.88 62.54
N LYS A 567 81.55 -59.84 61.51
CA LYS A 567 81.72 -60.94 60.54
C LYS A 567 83.06 -61.65 60.81
N THR A 568 83.04 -62.95 61.07
CA THR A 568 84.24 -63.76 61.34
C THR A 568 84.72 -64.51 60.10
N HIS A 569 85.98 -64.33 59.71
CA HIS A 569 86.69 -65.17 58.74
C HIS A 569 87.99 -65.67 59.41
N ILE A 570 88.27 -66.99 59.37
CA ILE A 570 89.37 -67.63 60.14
C ILE A 570 90.40 -68.20 59.17
N THR A 571 91.66 -67.73 59.27
CA THR A 571 92.87 -68.43 58.80
C THR A 571 93.94 -68.38 59.91
N PRO A 572 94.70 -69.47 60.18
CA PRO A 572 95.64 -69.52 61.31
C PRO A 572 97.07 -69.13 60.87
N PHE A 573 97.76 -68.35 61.71
CA PHE A 573 99.13 -67.84 61.59
C PHE A 573 99.37 -66.68 60.60
N GLY A 574 99.07 -65.46 61.08
CA GLY A 574 99.52 -64.19 60.50
C GLY A 574 98.51 -63.08 60.70
N VAL A 575 98.69 -62.26 61.75
CA VAL A 575 97.74 -61.24 62.24
C VAL A 575 97.52 -60.12 61.21
N GLY A 576 96.31 -60.04 60.66
CA GLY A 576 95.75 -58.85 60.04
C GLY A 576 94.35 -58.60 60.61
N MET A 577 94.19 -57.58 61.45
CA MET A 577 92.90 -57.09 61.96
C MET A 577 92.64 -55.72 61.37
N ALA A 578 91.65 -55.61 60.48
CA ALA A 578 91.17 -54.34 59.95
C ALA A 578 90.08 -53.78 60.88
N ILE A 579 90.40 -52.70 61.60
CA ILE A 579 89.41 -51.87 62.30
C ILE A 579 89.04 -50.73 61.34
N SER A 580 87.88 -50.82 60.68
CA SER A 580 87.35 -49.72 59.85
C SER A 580 86.28 -48.94 60.61
N PHE A 581 86.66 -47.84 61.26
CA PHE A 581 85.73 -46.80 61.70
C PHE A 581 85.48 -45.87 60.51
N GLY A 582 84.45 -46.16 59.72
CA GLY A 582 84.12 -45.45 58.47
C GLY A 582 82.95 -44.48 58.61
N GLY A 583 82.78 -43.59 57.62
CA GLY A 583 81.78 -42.52 57.58
C GLY A 583 80.30 -42.93 57.72
N THR A 584 79.99 -44.22 57.80
CA THR A 584 78.65 -44.80 58.06
C THR A 584 78.14 -44.51 59.49
N ALA A 585 79.03 -44.42 60.49
CA ALA A 585 78.63 -44.06 61.86
C ALA A 585 78.26 -42.56 61.98
N LEU A 586 79.00 -41.69 61.29
CA LEU A 586 78.71 -40.24 61.25
C LEU A 586 77.40 -39.94 60.52
N THR A 587 77.10 -40.67 59.44
CA THR A 587 75.82 -40.54 58.72
C THR A 587 74.65 -41.03 59.56
N ARG A 588 74.81 -42.10 60.36
CA ARG A 588 73.75 -42.58 61.27
C ARG A 588 73.41 -41.57 62.37
N LEU A 589 74.40 -40.90 62.97
CA LEU A 589 74.17 -39.82 63.94
C LEU A 589 73.49 -38.61 63.31
N SER A 590 73.91 -38.23 62.09
CA SER A 590 73.28 -37.15 61.34
C SER A 590 71.83 -37.49 60.99
N ASN A 591 71.55 -38.74 60.62
CA ASN A 591 70.20 -39.24 60.36
C ASN A 591 69.32 -39.27 61.61
N LEU A 592 69.88 -39.56 62.80
CA LEU A 592 69.17 -39.50 64.09
C LEU A 592 68.79 -38.07 64.46
N LYS A 593 69.72 -37.10 64.32
CA LYS A 593 69.40 -35.69 64.54
C LYS A 593 68.33 -35.22 63.54
N ALA A 594 68.46 -35.60 62.27
CA ALA A 594 67.47 -35.29 61.24
C ALA A 594 66.12 -35.99 61.47
N SER A 595 66.06 -37.17 62.10
CA SER A 595 64.79 -37.83 62.44
C SER A 595 64.12 -37.20 63.66
N MET A 596 64.91 -36.76 64.65
CA MET A 596 64.40 -35.98 65.79
C MET A 596 63.82 -34.64 65.34
N ASP A 597 64.53 -33.91 64.48
CA ASP A 597 64.07 -32.62 63.96
C ASP A 597 62.84 -32.80 63.05
N ARG A 598 62.79 -33.86 62.22
CA ARG A 598 61.59 -34.20 61.42
C ARG A 598 60.38 -34.56 62.28
N SER A 599 60.58 -35.27 63.38
CA SER A 599 59.51 -35.64 64.32
C SER A 599 58.97 -34.42 65.09
N ALA A 600 59.87 -33.56 65.60
CA ALA A 600 59.48 -32.30 66.24
C ALA A 600 58.73 -31.40 65.23
N SER A 601 59.26 -31.27 64.01
CA SER A 601 58.61 -30.53 62.93
C SER A 601 57.24 -31.11 62.54
N GLY A 602 57.08 -32.44 62.51
CA GLY A 602 55.82 -33.10 62.22
C GLY A 602 54.74 -32.85 63.27
N LYS A 603 55.11 -32.88 64.56
CA LYS A 603 54.19 -32.55 65.66
C LYS A 603 53.76 -31.09 65.64
N GLU A 604 54.69 -30.17 65.40
CA GLU A 604 54.37 -28.74 65.24
C GLU A 604 53.50 -28.50 64.00
N GLY A 605 53.75 -29.22 62.90
CA GLY A 605 52.90 -29.20 61.70
C GLY A 605 51.47 -29.66 61.98
N TYR A 606 51.27 -30.69 62.81
CA TYR A 606 49.95 -31.14 63.25
C TYR A 606 49.22 -30.10 64.10
N LEU A 607 49.88 -29.54 65.13
CA LEU A 607 49.27 -28.54 66.01
C LEU A 607 48.94 -27.25 65.24
N ALA A 608 49.80 -26.85 64.31
CA ALA A 608 49.53 -25.76 63.37
C ALA A 608 48.31 -26.08 62.49
N GLY A 609 48.21 -27.29 61.93
CA GLY A 609 47.06 -27.74 61.14
C GLY A 609 45.76 -27.81 61.93
N GLN A 610 45.81 -28.29 63.18
CA GLN A 610 44.66 -28.34 64.09
C GLN A 610 44.19 -26.93 64.48
N SER A 611 45.12 -26.04 64.83
CA SER A 611 44.82 -24.65 65.18
C SER A 611 44.24 -23.89 63.98
N ALA A 612 44.74 -24.15 62.75
CA ALA A 612 44.18 -23.58 61.53
C ALA A 612 42.72 -24.04 61.28
N ARG A 613 42.39 -25.29 61.63
CA ARG A 613 41.01 -25.83 61.50
C ARG A 613 40.07 -25.21 62.54
N ILE A 614 40.46 -25.15 63.81
CA ILE A 614 39.67 -24.49 64.87
C ILE A 614 39.45 -23.01 64.52
N ALA A 615 40.52 -22.30 64.12
CA ALA A 615 40.39 -20.92 63.65
C ALA A 615 39.47 -20.78 62.42
N GLY A 616 39.38 -21.82 61.57
CA GLY A 616 38.41 -21.89 60.48
C GLY A 616 36.96 -21.97 60.99
N TYR A 617 36.70 -22.75 62.04
CA TYR A 617 35.37 -22.83 62.67
C TYR A 617 34.99 -21.53 63.39
N ASP A 618 35.94 -20.90 64.09
CA ASP A 618 35.71 -19.62 64.78
C ASP A 618 35.33 -18.50 63.79
N ARG A 619 36.08 -18.40 62.68
CA ARG A 619 35.78 -17.44 61.61
C ARG A 619 34.40 -17.69 61.01
N ARG A 620 34.03 -18.96 60.82
CA ARG A 620 32.71 -19.32 60.32
C ARG A 620 31.58 -18.94 61.28
N GLU A 621 31.76 -19.15 62.59
CA GLU A 621 30.77 -18.75 63.60
C GLU A 621 30.62 -17.22 63.69
N GLN A 622 31.73 -16.49 63.56
CA GLN A 622 31.72 -15.02 63.43
C GLN A 622 30.98 -14.57 62.16
N ASP A 623 31.24 -15.23 61.03
CA ASP A 623 30.54 -14.96 59.77
C ASP A 623 29.03 -15.21 59.91
N TRP A 624 28.62 -16.31 60.55
CA TRP A 624 27.20 -16.59 60.79
C TRP A 624 26.54 -15.54 61.71
N THR A 625 27.25 -15.10 62.75
CA THR A 625 26.76 -14.03 63.63
C THR A 625 26.60 -12.73 62.86
N LEU A 626 27.60 -12.35 62.06
CA LEU A 626 27.54 -11.16 61.21
C LEU A 626 26.39 -11.24 60.20
N GLN A 627 26.22 -12.37 59.52
CA GLN A 627 25.13 -12.56 58.55
C GLN A 627 23.75 -12.53 59.21
N SER A 628 23.61 -13.09 60.41
CA SER A 628 22.38 -12.98 61.22
C SER A 628 22.06 -11.51 61.54
N THR A 629 23.07 -10.75 61.97
CA THR A 629 22.93 -9.32 62.29
C THR A 629 22.60 -8.47 61.06
N ILE A 630 23.23 -8.74 59.91
CA ILE A 630 22.89 -8.10 58.63
C ILE A 630 21.44 -8.39 58.24
N ALA A 631 21.01 -9.66 58.35
CA ALA A 631 19.63 -10.04 58.06
C ALA A 631 18.61 -9.36 58.99
N ALA A 632 18.94 -9.16 60.27
CA ALA A 632 18.12 -8.38 61.20
C ALA A 632 18.03 -6.88 60.81
N GLY A 633 19.15 -6.30 60.37
CA GLY A 633 19.18 -4.95 59.81
C GLY A 633 18.34 -4.80 58.53
N GLU A 634 18.42 -5.78 57.63
CA GLU A 634 17.61 -5.85 56.40
C GLU A 634 16.11 -5.97 56.70
N LEU A 635 15.72 -6.75 57.71
CA LEU A 635 14.34 -6.83 58.19
C LEU A 635 13.81 -5.46 58.63
N ASN A 636 14.56 -4.78 59.51
CA ASN A 636 14.20 -3.45 60.01
C ASN A 636 14.09 -2.42 58.89
N ALA A 637 14.97 -2.48 57.88
CA ALA A 637 14.92 -1.60 56.71
C ALA A 637 13.71 -1.90 55.82
N THR A 638 13.44 -3.18 55.55
CA THR A 638 12.32 -3.62 54.72
C THR A 638 10.97 -3.24 55.33
N LEU A 639 10.82 -3.33 56.66
CA LEU A 639 9.60 -2.88 57.37
C LEU A 639 9.31 -1.39 57.14
N LYS A 640 10.33 -0.53 57.17
CA LYS A 640 10.18 0.90 56.88
C LYS A 640 9.84 1.16 55.41
N GLN A 641 10.46 0.42 54.49
CA GLN A 641 10.14 0.50 53.07
C GLN A 641 8.69 0.05 52.79
N LEU A 642 8.22 -0.97 53.49
CA LEU A 642 6.84 -1.46 53.40
C LEU A 642 5.83 -0.39 53.86
N ARG A 643 6.10 0.31 54.97
CA ARG A 643 5.28 1.45 55.39
C ARG A 643 5.25 2.57 54.35
N ALA A 644 6.40 2.89 53.75
CA ALA A 644 6.48 3.89 52.68
C ALA A 644 5.73 3.44 51.40
N ALA A 645 5.69 2.14 51.10
CA ALA A 645 4.92 1.59 49.99
C ALA A 645 3.40 1.69 50.22
N GLN A 646 2.92 1.41 51.45
CA GLN A 646 1.51 1.60 51.81
C GLN A 646 1.06 3.06 51.65
N ILE A 647 1.91 4.03 52.01
CA ILE A 647 1.62 5.46 51.79
C ILE A 647 1.53 5.78 50.29
N ARG A 648 2.43 5.23 49.47
CA ARG A 648 2.41 5.42 48.01
C ARG A 648 1.18 4.79 47.36
N GLU A 649 0.73 3.64 47.85
CA GLU A 649 -0.52 3.00 47.43
C GLU A 649 -1.72 3.93 47.66
N ASP A 650 -1.86 4.52 48.85
CA ASP A 650 -2.94 5.46 49.17
C ASP A 650 -2.87 6.74 48.31
N MET A 651 -1.67 7.28 48.08
CA MET A 651 -1.47 8.42 47.18
C MET A 651 -1.92 8.11 45.75
N ALA A 652 -1.54 6.95 45.20
CA ALA A 652 -1.93 6.54 43.85
C ALA A 652 -3.45 6.33 43.72
N HIS A 653 -4.08 5.77 44.76
CA HIS A 653 -5.54 5.63 44.82
C HIS A 653 -6.25 6.99 44.79
N ARG A 654 -5.77 7.97 45.57
CA ARG A 654 -6.30 9.35 45.54
C ARG A 654 -6.14 10.00 44.18
N ASP A 655 -4.97 9.87 43.55
CA ASP A 655 -4.71 10.40 42.21
C ASP A 655 -5.68 9.82 41.17
N TYR A 656 -6.00 8.53 41.27
CA TYR A 656 -7.02 7.88 40.44
C TYR A 656 -8.41 8.51 40.66
N THR A 657 -8.84 8.69 41.90
CA THR A 657 -10.15 9.33 42.19
C THR A 657 -10.22 10.79 41.73
N ASN A 658 -9.14 11.55 41.87
CA ASN A 658 -9.05 12.92 41.37
C ASN A 658 -9.16 12.97 39.83
N HIS A 659 -8.53 12.02 39.15
CA HIS A 659 -8.61 11.89 37.70
C HIS A 659 -10.03 11.58 37.22
N GLN A 660 -10.76 10.72 37.93
CA GLN A 660 -12.19 10.49 37.65
C GLN A 660 -13.03 11.76 37.79
N GLN A 661 -12.71 12.62 38.76
CA GLN A 661 -13.39 13.90 38.89
C GLN A 661 -13.05 14.85 37.73
N ALA A 662 -11.82 14.84 37.23
CA ALA A 662 -11.42 15.62 36.04
C ALA A 662 -12.19 15.18 34.78
N ILE A 663 -12.37 13.87 34.57
CA ILE A 663 -13.20 13.32 33.48
C ILE A 663 -14.64 13.85 33.57
N ARG A 664 -15.23 13.86 34.76
CA ARG A 664 -16.59 14.40 34.98
C ARG A 664 -16.68 15.88 34.62
N ASN A 665 -15.71 16.69 35.06
CA ASN A 665 -15.66 18.11 34.74
C ASN A 665 -15.53 18.34 33.22
N ALA A 666 -14.68 17.58 32.53
CA ALA A 666 -14.52 17.66 31.07
C ALA A 666 -15.81 17.26 30.32
N ALA A 667 -16.51 16.24 30.81
CA ALA A 667 -17.80 15.82 30.25
C ALA A 667 -18.88 16.90 30.43
N ASP A 668 -18.90 17.62 31.55
CA ASP A 668 -19.82 18.74 31.77
C ASP A 668 -19.52 19.93 30.83
N ILE A 669 -18.25 20.20 30.53
CA ILE A 669 -17.84 21.20 29.52
C ILE A 669 -18.32 20.79 28.12
N GLU A 670 -18.09 19.54 27.71
CA GLU A 670 -18.58 19.03 26.41
C GLU A 670 -20.11 19.16 26.33
N ARG A 671 -20.82 18.81 27.40
CA ARG A 671 -22.28 18.95 27.48
C ARG A 671 -22.72 20.41 27.34
N PHE A 672 -22.04 21.35 28.01
CA PHE A 672 -22.36 22.78 27.91
C PHE A 672 -22.20 23.33 26.47
N LEU A 673 -21.21 22.84 25.72
CA LEU A 673 -20.96 23.27 24.33
C LEU A 673 -21.92 22.63 23.31
N THR A 674 -22.41 21.42 23.58
CA THR A 674 -23.21 20.62 22.64
C THR A 674 -24.71 20.68 22.89
N ASP A 675 -25.14 20.84 24.15
CA ASP A 675 -26.55 20.81 24.51
C ASP A 675 -27.26 22.11 24.09
N SER A 676 -28.23 21.96 23.18
CA SER A 676 -29.02 23.06 22.63
C SER A 676 -30.12 23.57 23.57
N ARG A 677 -30.49 22.83 24.61
CA ARG A 677 -31.59 23.21 25.53
C ARG A 677 -31.10 23.89 26.80
N THR A 678 -30.01 23.41 27.38
CA THR A 678 -29.47 23.90 28.66
C THR A 678 -28.05 24.45 28.55
N GLY A 679 -27.38 24.26 27.41
CA GLY A 679 -26.03 24.75 27.15
C GLY A 679 -25.98 26.12 26.46
N LYS A 680 -24.88 26.37 25.76
CA LYS A 680 -24.63 27.63 25.04
C LYS A 680 -25.56 27.80 23.82
N ILE A 681 -26.15 28.98 23.68
CA ILE A 681 -27.03 29.34 22.54
C ILE A 681 -26.24 29.52 21.23
N THR A 682 -25.10 30.22 21.27
CA THR A 682 -24.22 30.44 20.10
C THR A 682 -23.30 29.25 19.82
N ASN A 683 -23.91 28.07 19.70
CA ASN A 683 -23.23 26.81 19.42
C ASN A 683 -23.04 26.56 17.91
N GLU A 684 -22.45 25.42 17.56
CA GLU A 684 -22.24 25.01 16.16
C GLU A 684 -23.56 24.98 15.36
N ALA A 685 -24.65 24.48 15.94
CA ALA A 685 -25.93 24.37 15.26
C ALA A 685 -26.51 25.75 14.89
N PHE A 686 -26.34 26.75 15.78
CA PHE A 686 -26.73 28.13 15.52
C PHE A 686 -25.98 28.72 14.32
N TYR A 687 -24.65 28.58 14.28
CA TYR A 687 -23.87 29.13 13.17
C TYR A 687 -24.05 28.34 11.86
N LEU A 688 -24.36 27.04 11.93
CA LEU A 688 -24.74 26.25 10.77
C LEU A 688 -26.07 26.73 10.16
N TRP A 689 -27.05 27.04 11.01
CA TRP A 689 -28.30 27.67 10.57
C TRP A 689 -28.02 29.05 9.95
N LEU A 690 -27.24 29.90 10.62
CA LEU A 690 -26.89 31.23 10.11
C LEU A 690 -26.17 31.16 8.75
N LYS A 691 -25.19 30.27 8.60
CA LYS A 691 -24.49 30.03 7.32
C LYS A 691 -25.48 29.68 6.21
N ARG A 692 -26.43 28.78 6.47
CA ARG A 692 -27.41 28.31 5.48
C ARG A 692 -28.38 29.41 5.06
N GLU A 693 -28.94 30.15 6.01
CA GLU A 693 -29.86 31.25 5.70
C GLU A 693 -29.15 32.38 4.94
N THR A 694 -27.97 32.80 5.40
CA THR A 694 -27.17 33.84 4.74
C THR A 694 -26.75 33.42 3.33
N ARG A 695 -26.35 32.15 3.13
CA ARG A 695 -26.03 31.62 1.79
C ARG A 695 -27.24 31.65 0.85
N GLY A 696 -28.42 31.26 1.33
CA GLY A 696 -29.65 31.30 0.54
C GLY A 696 -30.01 32.73 0.10
N LEU A 697 -29.85 33.72 0.98
CA LEU A 697 -30.01 35.13 0.64
C LEU A 697 -28.95 35.60 -0.35
N TYR A 698 -27.67 35.27 -0.12
CA TYR A 698 -26.55 35.62 -1.01
C TYR A 698 -26.79 35.14 -2.44
N GLN A 699 -27.20 33.88 -2.63
CA GLN A 699 -27.44 33.30 -3.96
C GLN A 699 -28.59 33.99 -4.70
N ARG A 700 -29.70 34.28 -4.01
CA ARG A 700 -30.85 34.98 -4.60
C ARG A 700 -30.49 36.42 -4.99
N CYS A 701 -29.79 37.15 -4.11
CA CYS A 701 -29.32 38.50 -4.41
C CYS A 701 -28.31 38.51 -5.56
N PHE A 702 -27.41 37.52 -5.62
CA PHE A 702 -26.46 37.39 -6.72
C PHE A 702 -27.18 37.18 -8.05
N GLN A 703 -28.16 36.27 -8.10
CA GLN A 703 -28.92 36.03 -9.32
C GLN A 703 -29.63 37.31 -9.80
N LEU A 704 -30.27 38.03 -8.87
CA LEU A 704 -30.92 39.31 -9.17
C LEU A 704 -29.93 40.37 -9.69
N ALA A 705 -28.75 40.47 -9.08
CA ALA A 705 -27.68 41.37 -9.52
C ALA A 705 -27.18 41.00 -10.92
N TYR A 706 -26.96 39.70 -11.16
CA TYR A 706 -26.48 39.17 -12.43
C TYR A 706 -27.48 39.38 -13.57
N ASP A 707 -28.76 39.09 -13.33
CA ASP A 707 -29.83 39.30 -14.32
C ASP A 707 -29.99 40.78 -14.67
N THR A 708 -29.86 41.66 -13.67
CA THR A 708 -29.88 43.11 -13.89
C THR A 708 -28.65 43.59 -14.66
N ALA A 709 -27.47 43.05 -14.35
CA ALA A 709 -26.24 43.34 -15.09
C ALA A 709 -26.33 42.85 -16.54
N ARG A 710 -26.91 41.67 -16.79
CA ARG A 710 -27.14 41.15 -18.15
C ARG A 710 -28.10 42.03 -18.96
N LYS A 711 -29.17 42.53 -18.33
CA LYS A 711 -30.04 43.55 -18.94
C LYS A 711 -29.26 44.81 -19.27
N ALA A 712 -28.41 45.30 -18.36
CA ALA A 712 -27.56 46.45 -18.64
C ALA A 712 -26.60 46.19 -19.82
N GLU A 713 -25.96 45.02 -19.87
CA GLU A 713 -25.08 44.65 -21.01
C GLU A 713 -25.84 44.65 -22.35
N ARG A 714 -27.08 44.15 -22.37
CA ARG A 714 -27.94 44.20 -23.58
C ARG A 714 -28.34 45.63 -23.96
N ALA A 715 -28.67 46.47 -22.98
CA ALA A 715 -28.94 47.89 -23.22
C ALA A 715 -27.71 48.61 -23.79
N LEU A 716 -26.50 48.29 -23.29
CA LEU A 716 -25.25 48.83 -23.82
C LEU A 716 -25.02 48.41 -25.27
N GLN A 717 -25.16 47.11 -25.56
CA GLN A 717 -25.00 46.56 -26.91
C GLN A 717 -25.98 47.21 -27.89
N HIS A 718 -27.22 47.41 -27.46
CA HIS A 718 -28.24 48.10 -28.24
C HIS A 718 -27.91 49.58 -28.44
N GLU A 719 -27.57 50.34 -27.40
CA GLU A 719 -27.30 51.78 -27.53
C GLU A 719 -26.06 52.07 -28.37
N LEU A 720 -24.98 51.32 -28.20
CA LEU A 720 -23.76 51.46 -29.00
C LEU A 720 -23.89 50.85 -30.41
N GLY A 721 -24.86 49.94 -30.59
CA GLY A 721 -25.12 49.14 -31.78
C GLY A 721 -23.95 48.22 -32.15
N ASP A 722 -23.37 47.59 -31.13
CA ASP A 722 -22.31 46.57 -31.26
C ASP A 722 -22.69 45.34 -30.40
N PRO A 723 -23.29 44.30 -30.99
CA PRO A 723 -23.77 43.12 -30.25
C PRO A 723 -22.63 42.26 -29.69
N ASN A 724 -21.40 42.43 -30.17
CA ASN A 724 -20.24 41.64 -29.77
C ASN A 724 -19.55 42.18 -28.51
N ARG A 725 -20.02 43.32 -27.96
CA ARG A 725 -19.46 43.94 -26.75
C ARG A 725 -20.00 43.27 -25.50
N THR A 726 -19.34 42.20 -25.06
CA THR A 726 -19.65 41.49 -23.82
C THR A 726 -18.60 41.76 -22.74
N PHE A 727 -19.05 42.05 -21.52
CA PHE A 727 -18.24 42.27 -20.32
C PHE A 727 -18.47 41.18 -19.26
N LEU A 728 -19.66 40.58 -19.22
CA LEU A 728 -20.07 39.66 -18.18
C LEU A 728 -19.67 38.21 -18.47
N ARG A 729 -18.98 37.61 -17.49
CA ARG A 729 -18.55 36.20 -17.50
C ARG A 729 -19.66 35.26 -17.00
N TYR A 730 -19.42 33.96 -17.09
CA TYR A 730 -20.36 32.95 -16.60
C TYR A 730 -19.94 32.35 -15.25
N ASP A 731 -18.65 32.41 -14.92
CA ASP A 731 -18.00 31.62 -13.87
C ASP A 731 -17.85 32.35 -12.52
N TYR A 732 -18.62 33.41 -12.29
CA TYR A 732 -18.51 34.23 -11.08
C TYR A 732 -18.66 33.42 -9.78
N ARG A 733 -19.53 32.40 -9.79
CA ARG A 733 -19.84 31.53 -8.65
C ARG A 733 -18.96 30.28 -8.56
N GLY A 734 -17.95 30.10 -9.42
CA GLY A 734 -17.11 28.89 -9.44
C GLY A 734 -16.12 28.76 -8.27
N GLY A 735 -16.00 29.76 -7.40
CA GLY A 735 -15.06 29.78 -6.27
C GLY A 735 -15.54 28.98 -5.04
N LYS A 736 -14.65 28.82 -4.05
CA LYS A 736 -14.96 28.16 -2.77
C LYS A 736 -16.10 28.88 -2.05
N GLU A 737 -17.18 28.14 -1.75
CA GLU A 737 -18.40 28.66 -1.12
C GLU A 737 -18.99 29.88 -1.86
N GLU A 738 -18.68 30.03 -3.16
CA GLU A 738 -19.13 31.12 -4.02
C GLU A 738 -18.69 32.53 -3.54
N LEU A 739 -17.71 32.61 -2.63
CA LEU A 739 -17.18 33.87 -2.14
C LEU A 739 -16.49 34.65 -3.26
N LEU A 740 -16.48 35.98 -3.12
CA LEU A 740 -15.94 36.94 -4.10
C LEU A 740 -16.72 37.05 -5.42
N ALA A 741 -17.87 36.39 -5.58
CA ALA A 741 -18.67 36.50 -6.79
C ALA A 741 -19.22 37.93 -6.98
N GLY A 742 -19.63 38.59 -5.88
CA GLY A 742 -20.12 39.98 -5.89
C GLY A 742 -19.05 40.99 -6.31
N GLU A 743 -17.82 40.85 -5.81
CA GLU A 743 -16.67 41.70 -6.14
C GLU A 743 -16.31 41.60 -7.62
N LYS A 744 -16.26 40.38 -8.15
CA LYS A 744 -15.96 40.13 -9.57
C LYS A 744 -17.04 40.73 -10.48
N LEU A 745 -18.32 40.51 -10.14
CA LEU A 745 -19.43 41.07 -10.90
C LEU A 745 -19.43 42.60 -10.84
N TYR A 746 -19.19 43.19 -9.67
CA TYR A 746 -19.10 44.64 -9.50
C TYR A 746 -18.01 45.28 -10.36
N LEU A 747 -16.83 44.63 -10.44
CA LEU A 747 -15.74 45.10 -11.30
C LEU A 747 -16.14 45.11 -12.78
N ASP A 748 -16.77 44.05 -13.27
CA ASP A 748 -17.17 43.96 -14.68
C ASP A 748 -18.33 44.92 -15.00
N VAL A 749 -19.26 45.16 -14.06
CA VAL A 749 -20.28 46.22 -14.18
C VAL A 749 -19.63 47.61 -14.26
N THR A 750 -18.61 47.87 -13.45
CA THR A 750 -17.87 49.15 -13.49
C THR A 750 -17.13 49.33 -14.82
N ARG A 751 -16.51 48.26 -15.35
CA ARG A 751 -15.85 48.29 -16.67
C ARG A 751 -16.84 48.57 -17.79
N MET A 752 -18.03 47.97 -17.70
CA MET A 752 -19.11 48.20 -18.65
C MET A 752 -19.58 49.66 -18.64
N GLU A 753 -19.69 50.28 -17.45
CA GLU A 753 -20.02 51.70 -17.30
C GLU A 753 -18.96 52.62 -17.91
N LEU A 754 -17.67 52.36 -17.65
CA LEU A 754 -16.56 53.11 -18.23
C LEU A 754 -16.52 52.99 -19.75
N ALA A 755 -16.68 51.77 -20.27
CA ALA A 755 -16.69 51.54 -21.71
C ALA A 755 -17.84 52.27 -22.43
N TYR A 756 -19.00 52.37 -21.78
CA TYR A 756 -20.11 53.17 -22.30
C TYR A 756 -19.77 54.66 -22.33
N ALA A 757 -19.13 55.19 -21.28
CA ALA A 757 -18.71 56.60 -21.25
C ALA A 757 -17.72 56.93 -22.36
N ASP A 758 -16.80 56.02 -22.69
CA ASP A 758 -15.78 56.22 -23.74
C ASP A 758 -16.35 56.08 -25.17
N LEU A 759 -17.27 55.13 -25.38
CA LEU A 759 -17.76 54.78 -26.72
C LEU A 759 -19.04 55.52 -27.13
N ASN A 760 -19.78 56.08 -26.17
CA ASN A 760 -20.99 56.85 -26.44
C ASN A 760 -20.64 58.23 -27.02
N ARG A 761 -20.50 58.28 -28.34
CA ARG A 761 -20.25 59.50 -29.12
C ARG A 761 -21.55 60.09 -29.65
N ARG A 762 -21.54 61.41 -29.89
CA ARG A 762 -22.65 62.09 -30.56
C ARG A 762 -22.67 61.77 -32.06
N GLU A 763 -23.77 61.18 -32.51
CA GLU A 763 -24.02 60.87 -33.92
C GLU A 763 -24.73 62.03 -34.63
N TYR A 764 -24.77 62.02 -35.97
CA TYR A 764 -25.45 63.06 -36.74
C TYR A 764 -26.96 62.87 -36.66
N GLU A 765 -27.66 63.83 -36.07
CA GLU A 765 -29.12 63.82 -35.95
C GLU A 765 -29.74 64.41 -37.23
N LEU A 766 -30.53 63.61 -37.94
CA LEU A 766 -31.12 63.93 -39.24
C LEU A 766 -32.63 63.64 -39.22
N THR A 767 -33.37 64.32 -40.10
CA THR A 767 -34.81 64.06 -40.31
C THR A 767 -35.05 63.83 -41.79
N LYS A 768 -35.69 62.71 -42.13
CA LYS A 768 -36.14 62.38 -43.49
C LYS A 768 -37.67 62.43 -43.54
N HIS A 769 -38.19 63.18 -44.50
CA HIS A 769 -39.61 63.16 -44.83
C HIS A 769 -39.81 62.23 -46.04
N VAL A 770 -40.59 61.17 -45.85
CA VAL A 770 -40.89 60.18 -46.89
C VAL A 770 -42.35 60.33 -47.28
N SER A 771 -42.59 60.86 -48.47
CA SER A 771 -43.93 60.99 -49.06
C SER A 771 -44.33 59.66 -49.69
N LEU A 772 -45.44 59.08 -49.24
CA LEU A 772 -45.99 57.85 -49.80
C LEU A 772 -46.30 58.02 -51.28
N ARG A 773 -46.87 59.18 -51.65
CA ARG A 773 -47.16 59.54 -53.05
C ARG A 773 -45.93 59.55 -53.95
N GLN A 774 -44.73 59.77 -53.41
CA GLN A 774 -43.47 59.76 -54.19
C GLN A 774 -42.72 58.42 -54.08
N LEU A 775 -42.84 57.73 -52.95
CA LEU A 775 -42.19 56.45 -52.69
C LEU A 775 -42.88 55.32 -53.45
N ASP A 776 -44.17 55.15 -53.20
CA ASP A 776 -45.00 54.14 -53.83
C ASP A 776 -46.42 54.70 -54.01
N PRO A 777 -46.70 55.29 -55.20
CA PRO A 777 -48.00 55.88 -55.46
C PRO A 777 -49.14 54.86 -55.52
N ARG A 778 -48.85 53.58 -55.80
CA ARG A 778 -49.87 52.50 -55.81
C ARG A 778 -50.30 52.18 -54.38
N ALA A 779 -49.35 52.12 -53.45
CA ALA A 779 -49.64 51.93 -52.02
C ALA A 779 -50.54 53.05 -51.44
N LEU A 780 -50.48 54.27 -51.97
CA LEU A 780 -51.42 55.34 -51.59
C LEU A 780 -52.86 55.03 -52.02
N ILE A 781 -53.06 54.46 -53.21
CA ILE A 781 -54.39 54.05 -53.69
C ILE A 781 -54.90 52.87 -52.87
N GLU A 782 -54.03 51.89 -52.61
CA GLU A 782 -54.34 50.75 -51.74
C GLU A 782 -54.78 51.23 -50.34
N LEU A 783 -54.08 52.20 -49.75
CA LEU A 783 -54.44 52.76 -48.45
C LEU A 783 -55.80 53.46 -48.45
N ARG A 784 -56.11 54.24 -49.50
CA ARG A 784 -57.40 54.95 -49.59
C ARG A 784 -58.57 53.98 -49.71
N THR A 785 -58.41 52.96 -50.53
CA THR A 785 -59.48 52.02 -50.92
C THR A 785 -59.68 50.89 -49.92
N THR A 786 -58.59 50.30 -49.42
CA THR A 786 -58.64 49.14 -48.52
C THR A 786 -58.48 49.53 -47.04
N GLY A 787 -57.97 50.74 -46.77
CA GLY A 787 -57.62 51.18 -45.42
C GLY A 787 -56.26 50.69 -44.93
N GLN A 788 -55.49 49.92 -45.70
CA GLN A 788 -54.15 49.46 -45.29
C GLN A 788 -53.17 49.47 -46.45
N CYS A 789 -51.87 49.64 -46.19
CA CYS A 789 -50.83 49.45 -47.19
C CYS A 789 -49.48 49.10 -46.55
N THR A 790 -48.58 48.48 -47.31
CA THR A 790 -47.19 48.21 -46.89
C THR A 790 -46.22 49.01 -47.75
N ILE A 791 -45.21 49.61 -47.13
CA ILE A 791 -44.27 50.51 -47.79
C ILE A 791 -42.83 50.13 -47.46
N ASP A 792 -41.94 50.20 -48.44
CA ASP A 792 -40.52 49.87 -48.30
C ASP A 792 -39.64 51.10 -48.46
N VAL A 793 -39.01 51.53 -47.35
CA VAL A 793 -38.07 52.66 -47.34
C VAL A 793 -36.64 52.13 -47.51
N GLY A 794 -36.19 52.07 -48.76
CA GLY A 794 -34.84 51.61 -49.11
C GLY A 794 -33.72 52.61 -48.80
N GLU A 795 -32.47 52.15 -48.82
CA GLU A 795 -31.28 52.97 -48.55
C GLU A 795 -31.18 54.21 -49.46
N ALA A 796 -31.52 54.05 -50.74
CA ALA A 796 -31.51 55.12 -51.74
C ALA A 796 -32.41 56.32 -51.38
N ALA A 797 -33.48 56.12 -50.59
CA ALA A 797 -34.33 57.22 -50.13
C ALA A 797 -33.54 58.20 -49.24
N PHE A 798 -32.57 57.70 -48.48
CA PHE A 798 -31.70 58.50 -47.62
C PHE A 798 -30.48 59.06 -48.37
N ASP A 799 -29.96 58.33 -49.36
CA ASP A 799 -28.81 58.79 -50.16
C ASP A 799 -29.16 59.96 -51.09
N LEU A 800 -30.43 60.11 -51.46
CA LEU A 800 -30.93 61.30 -52.18
C LEU A 800 -30.67 62.61 -51.42
N ASP A 801 -30.67 62.57 -50.09
CA ASP A 801 -30.44 63.76 -49.24
C ASP A 801 -28.98 63.83 -48.77
N ALA A 802 -28.43 62.70 -48.31
CA ALA A 802 -27.11 62.61 -47.71
C ALA A 802 -26.38 61.32 -48.12
N PRO A 803 -25.71 61.30 -49.29
CA PRO A 803 -24.97 60.13 -49.75
C PRO A 803 -23.67 59.95 -48.97
N GLY A 804 -23.34 58.70 -48.62
CA GLY A 804 -22.12 58.34 -47.88
C GLY A 804 -22.27 58.25 -46.36
N HIS A 805 -23.48 58.45 -45.82
CA HIS A 805 -23.78 58.13 -44.42
C HIS A 805 -24.08 56.64 -44.25
N TYR A 806 -23.60 56.04 -43.17
CA TYR A 806 -23.93 54.67 -42.75
C TYR A 806 -24.39 54.65 -41.30
N PHE A 807 -24.71 53.47 -40.77
CA PHE A 807 -25.18 53.29 -39.38
C PHE A 807 -26.43 54.13 -39.09
N ARG A 808 -27.38 54.12 -40.01
CA ARG A 808 -28.62 54.90 -39.92
C ARG A 808 -29.61 54.22 -38.97
N ARG A 809 -29.82 54.79 -37.79
CA ARG A 809 -30.71 54.24 -36.74
C ARG A 809 -31.79 55.22 -36.38
N LEU A 810 -33.04 54.76 -36.30
CA LEU A 810 -34.18 55.59 -35.93
C LEU A 810 -34.05 56.07 -34.49
N ARG A 811 -34.39 57.33 -34.25
CA ARG A 811 -34.68 57.92 -32.94
C ARG A 811 -36.17 57.95 -32.65
N GLY A 812 -36.98 58.02 -33.71
CA GLY A 812 -38.44 57.95 -33.65
C GLY A 812 -39.04 58.15 -35.03
N ALA A 813 -40.33 57.86 -35.14
CA ALA A 813 -41.12 58.10 -36.34
C ALA A 813 -42.38 58.88 -35.99
N ALA A 814 -42.83 59.73 -36.90
CA ALA A 814 -44.12 60.42 -36.82
C ALA A 814 -44.81 60.36 -38.18
N VAL A 815 -46.14 60.42 -38.21
CA VAL A 815 -46.91 60.35 -39.45
C VAL A 815 -47.76 61.60 -39.57
N THR A 816 -47.74 62.20 -40.75
CA THR A 816 -48.64 63.28 -41.14
C THR A 816 -49.52 62.80 -42.29
N ILE A 817 -50.85 62.92 -42.13
CA ILE A 817 -51.86 62.53 -43.13
C ILE A 817 -52.67 63.78 -43.49
N PRO A 818 -52.27 64.53 -44.54
CA PRO A 818 -53.06 65.66 -45.01
C PRO A 818 -54.34 65.16 -45.68
N CYS A 819 -55.46 65.30 -44.96
CA CYS A 819 -56.81 64.88 -45.35
C CYS A 819 -57.86 65.92 -44.93
N VAL A 820 -59.09 65.76 -45.40
CA VAL A 820 -60.22 66.60 -44.99
C VAL A 820 -61.00 65.87 -43.91
N ALA A 821 -60.62 66.10 -42.65
CA ALA A 821 -61.32 65.58 -41.46
C ALA A 821 -62.18 66.68 -40.80
N GLY A 822 -63.29 66.29 -40.17
CA GLY A 822 -64.13 67.22 -39.41
C GLY A 822 -63.42 67.74 -38.14
N PRO A 823 -63.85 68.88 -37.55
CA PRO A 823 -63.16 69.52 -36.41
C PRO A 823 -62.96 68.65 -35.15
N TYR A 824 -63.77 67.60 -35.00
CA TYR A 824 -63.72 66.65 -33.88
C TYR A 824 -63.53 65.20 -34.33
N ALA A 825 -63.26 64.97 -35.61
CA ALA A 825 -62.95 63.65 -36.14
C ALA A 825 -61.46 63.37 -35.92
N SER A 826 -61.13 62.27 -35.24
CA SER A 826 -59.74 61.84 -35.07
C SER A 826 -59.22 61.16 -36.33
N VAL A 827 -57.95 61.40 -36.64
CA VAL A 827 -57.25 60.74 -37.74
C VAL A 827 -56.39 59.64 -37.13
N ASN A 828 -56.99 58.45 -36.99
CA ASN A 828 -56.34 57.30 -36.40
C ASN A 828 -55.65 56.46 -37.46
N CYS A 829 -54.33 56.36 -37.38
CA CYS A 829 -53.52 55.49 -38.22
C CYS A 829 -52.59 54.67 -37.36
N THR A 830 -52.64 53.35 -37.49
CA THR A 830 -51.64 52.45 -36.89
C THR A 830 -50.46 52.38 -37.83
N LEU A 831 -49.29 52.84 -37.36
CA LEU A 831 -48.02 52.67 -38.05
C LEU A 831 -47.25 51.53 -37.39
N THR A 832 -46.93 50.50 -38.16
CA THR A 832 -46.21 49.32 -37.68
C THR A 832 -44.90 49.14 -38.43
N LEU A 833 -43.78 49.02 -37.71
CA LEU A 833 -42.49 48.63 -38.28
C LEU A 833 -42.46 47.10 -38.40
N LEU A 834 -42.36 46.57 -39.63
CA LEU A 834 -42.35 45.12 -39.88
C LEU A 834 -40.93 44.56 -39.84
N SER A 835 -39.98 45.24 -40.48
CA SER A 835 -38.57 44.90 -40.47
C SER A 835 -37.71 46.14 -40.63
N SER A 836 -36.48 46.09 -40.12
CA SER A 836 -35.51 47.16 -40.32
C SER A 836 -34.10 46.63 -40.48
N SER A 837 -33.24 47.40 -41.14
CA SER A 837 -31.86 47.05 -41.42
C SER A 837 -30.93 48.23 -41.16
N VAL A 838 -29.79 47.97 -40.53
CA VAL A 838 -28.73 48.96 -40.29
C VAL A 838 -27.48 48.54 -41.03
N ARG A 839 -26.93 49.41 -41.89
CA ARG A 839 -25.58 49.24 -42.43
C ARG A 839 -24.54 49.51 -41.32
N THR A 840 -23.93 48.47 -40.77
CA THR A 840 -22.97 48.52 -39.66
C THR A 840 -21.56 48.92 -40.08
N SER A 841 -21.20 48.70 -41.35
CA SER A 841 -19.85 48.95 -41.88
C SER A 841 -19.86 49.92 -43.07
N PRO A 842 -18.89 50.85 -43.16
CA PRO A 842 -18.75 51.77 -44.30
C PRO A 842 -18.03 51.13 -45.50
N ALA A 843 -17.65 49.85 -45.42
CA ALA A 843 -16.90 49.18 -46.48
C ALA A 843 -17.73 48.99 -47.77
N VAL A 844 -17.09 49.20 -48.92
CA VAL A 844 -17.65 48.93 -50.26
C VAL A 844 -16.96 47.70 -50.83
N ASP A 845 -17.71 46.73 -51.34
CA ASP A 845 -17.14 45.50 -51.89
C ASP A 845 -16.66 45.75 -53.32
N SER A 846 -15.35 45.66 -53.56
CA SER A 846 -14.72 45.96 -54.85
C SER A 846 -14.86 44.85 -55.92
N GLY A 847 -15.53 43.74 -55.59
CA GLY A 847 -15.64 42.55 -56.46
C GLY A 847 -16.84 42.48 -57.42
N SER A 848 -17.78 43.44 -57.39
CA SER A 848 -18.94 43.47 -58.29
C SER A 848 -19.20 44.88 -58.83
N ASP A 849 -19.69 44.99 -60.07
CA ASP A 849 -20.07 46.26 -60.71
C ASP A 849 -21.20 47.02 -59.95
N ALA A 850 -21.75 46.42 -58.88
CA ALA A 850 -22.75 46.99 -57.97
C ALA A 850 -22.35 46.84 -56.48
N GLY A 851 -21.07 46.98 -56.13
CA GLY A 851 -20.53 46.77 -54.76
C GLY A 851 -21.12 47.61 -53.62
N TYR A 852 -21.96 48.60 -53.93
CA TYR A 852 -22.70 49.40 -52.96
C TYR A 852 -23.96 48.70 -52.45
N ASP A 853 -24.76 48.16 -53.37
CA ASP A 853 -26.04 47.53 -53.05
C ASP A 853 -25.83 46.24 -52.26
N ARG A 854 -26.88 45.84 -51.54
CA ARG A 854 -26.87 44.59 -50.78
C ARG A 854 -26.96 43.42 -51.75
N ALA A 855 -25.91 42.59 -51.81
CA ALA A 855 -25.82 41.46 -52.74
C ALA A 855 -26.56 40.20 -52.23
N THR A 856 -26.57 39.95 -50.92
CA THR A 856 -27.19 38.77 -50.29
C THR A 856 -27.82 39.11 -48.94
N ALA A 857 -28.69 38.22 -48.45
CA ALA A 857 -29.29 38.32 -47.12
C ALA A 857 -28.24 38.21 -45.99
N ASP A 858 -27.10 37.55 -46.20
CA ASP A 858 -26.04 37.37 -45.19
C ASP A 858 -24.88 38.39 -45.31
N ASP A 859 -25.14 39.56 -45.89
CA ASP A 859 -24.13 40.61 -46.00
C ASP A 859 -23.75 41.16 -44.61
N SER A 860 -22.53 40.85 -44.15
CA SER A 860 -21.97 41.27 -42.86
C SER A 860 -21.93 42.79 -42.64
N ARG A 861 -22.05 43.59 -43.71
CA ARG A 861 -22.15 45.06 -43.62
C ARG A 861 -23.51 45.51 -43.12
N PHE A 862 -24.51 44.63 -43.07
CA PHE A 862 -25.86 44.92 -42.63
C PHE A 862 -26.25 44.06 -41.42
N SER A 863 -27.07 44.64 -40.56
CA SER A 863 -27.71 43.94 -39.44
C SER A 863 -29.20 44.13 -39.56
N ASP A 864 -29.93 43.03 -39.74
CA ASP A 864 -31.38 43.04 -39.83
C ASP A 864 -32.03 42.79 -38.49
N TYR A 865 -33.14 43.49 -38.27
CA TYR A 865 -33.96 43.42 -37.07
C TYR A 865 -35.39 43.09 -37.50
N PHE A 866 -35.88 41.97 -37.01
CA PHE A 866 -37.25 41.49 -37.23
C PHE A 866 -38.01 41.62 -35.92
N GLY A 867 -38.89 42.62 -35.84
CA GLY A 867 -39.63 42.93 -34.62
C GLY A 867 -40.78 43.86 -34.94
N VAL A 868 -41.99 43.45 -34.55
CA VAL A 868 -43.21 44.22 -34.78
C VAL A 868 -43.37 45.20 -33.63
N GLN A 869 -43.12 46.48 -33.90
CA GLN A 869 -43.47 47.58 -33.02
C GLN A 869 -44.50 48.45 -33.72
N SER A 870 -45.43 49.04 -32.99
CA SER A 870 -46.44 49.93 -33.57
C SER A 870 -46.66 51.18 -32.72
N ILE A 871 -47.07 52.25 -33.40
CA ILE A 871 -47.65 53.45 -32.81
C ILE A 871 -49.02 53.68 -33.44
N VAL A 872 -49.87 54.43 -32.74
CA VAL A 872 -51.18 54.82 -33.26
C VAL A 872 -51.27 56.33 -33.21
N THR A 873 -51.59 56.95 -34.34
CA THR A 873 -51.85 58.38 -34.38
C THR A 873 -53.27 58.69 -33.91
N SER A 874 -53.46 59.90 -33.40
CA SER A 874 -54.78 60.41 -32.96
C SER A 874 -55.14 61.74 -33.61
N SER A 875 -54.14 62.42 -34.17
CA SER A 875 -54.25 63.66 -34.93
C SER A 875 -53.69 63.48 -36.34
N ALA A 876 -53.94 64.46 -37.21
CA ALA A 876 -53.43 64.45 -38.58
C ALA A 876 -51.89 64.54 -38.66
N SER A 877 -51.18 64.84 -37.56
CA SER A 877 -49.72 64.92 -37.49
C SER A 877 -49.24 64.65 -36.07
N ASP A 878 -48.90 63.40 -35.74
CA ASP A 878 -48.28 63.05 -34.45
C ASP A 878 -47.34 61.82 -34.53
N SER A 879 -46.64 61.57 -33.43
CA SER A 879 -45.68 60.46 -33.23
C SER A 879 -46.24 59.30 -32.40
N GLY A 880 -47.56 59.30 -32.11
CA GLY A 880 -48.19 58.32 -31.22
C GLY A 880 -47.78 58.38 -29.75
N LEU A 881 -47.12 59.47 -29.31
CA LEU A 881 -46.78 59.75 -27.91
C LEU A 881 -47.39 61.08 -27.46
N PHE A 882 -47.79 61.17 -26.19
CA PHE A 882 -48.34 62.40 -25.60
C PHE A 882 -47.28 63.49 -25.37
N ASP A 883 -46.06 63.08 -24.98
CA ASP A 883 -44.90 63.95 -24.83
C ASP A 883 -43.69 63.25 -25.45
N SER A 884 -43.14 63.84 -26.51
CA SER A 884 -41.93 63.35 -27.19
C SER A 884 -40.64 63.96 -26.64
N GLY A 885 -40.71 64.69 -25.51
CA GLY A 885 -39.57 65.31 -24.85
C GLY A 885 -38.54 64.29 -24.34
N GLY A 886 -37.26 64.53 -24.62
CA GLY A 886 -36.13 63.60 -24.40
C GLY A 886 -35.69 63.37 -22.95
N GLY A 887 -36.62 63.20 -22.02
CA GLY A 887 -36.36 62.93 -20.59
C GLY A 887 -36.80 61.55 -20.08
N ASP A 888 -37.36 60.68 -20.93
CA ASP A 888 -37.78 59.34 -20.53
C ASP A 888 -36.57 58.37 -20.50
N ASP A 889 -36.48 57.61 -19.39
CA ASP A 889 -35.51 56.53 -19.20
C ASP A 889 -35.81 55.31 -20.08
N ARG A 890 -36.98 55.27 -20.72
CA ARG A 890 -37.36 54.24 -21.69
C ARG A 890 -36.96 54.61 -23.12
N TYR A 891 -36.83 53.59 -23.96
CA TYR A 891 -36.66 53.79 -25.39
C TYR A 891 -37.95 54.33 -26.03
N LEU A 892 -37.81 55.30 -26.94
CA LEU A 892 -38.92 55.77 -27.77
C LEU A 892 -39.36 54.69 -28.76
N PRO A 893 -40.59 54.78 -29.31
CA PRO A 893 -41.02 53.90 -30.37
C PRO A 893 -40.03 53.90 -31.53
N PHE A 894 -39.62 52.71 -31.96
CA PHE A 894 -38.66 52.46 -33.03
C PHE A 894 -37.22 52.91 -32.73
N GLU A 895 -36.93 53.45 -31.54
CA GLU A 895 -35.59 53.92 -31.18
C GLU A 895 -34.57 52.78 -31.26
N GLY A 896 -33.53 53.00 -32.05
CA GLY A 896 -32.44 52.05 -32.28
C GLY A 896 -32.66 51.09 -33.44
N SER A 897 -33.86 51.04 -34.03
CA SER A 897 -34.16 50.26 -35.24
C SER A 897 -33.49 50.84 -36.48
N GLY A 898 -33.35 50.06 -37.55
CA GLY A 898 -32.76 50.54 -38.80
C GLY A 898 -33.63 51.57 -39.52
N ALA A 899 -33.00 52.60 -40.10
CA ALA A 899 -33.73 53.56 -40.94
C ALA A 899 -34.19 52.94 -42.26
N VAL A 900 -33.41 52.02 -42.83
CA VAL A 900 -33.85 51.18 -43.95
C VAL A 900 -34.86 50.19 -43.40
N SER A 901 -36.11 50.28 -43.84
CA SER A 901 -37.21 49.66 -43.10
C SER A 901 -38.46 49.43 -43.95
N GLN A 902 -39.24 48.43 -43.56
CA GLN A 902 -40.55 48.12 -44.11
C GLN A 902 -41.63 48.49 -43.09
N TRP A 903 -42.61 49.27 -43.51
CA TRP A 903 -43.69 49.77 -42.66
C TRP A 903 -45.04 49.33 -43.17
N ARG A 904 -45.98 49.15 -42.25
CA ARG A 904 -47.40 48.99 -42.55
C ARG A 904 -48.18 50.16 -41.96
N LEU A 905 -49.07 50.73 -42.77
CA LEU A 905 -50.04 51.72 -42.35
C LEU A 905 -51.43 51.09 -42.38
N GLU A 906 -52.20 51.25 -41.32
CA GLU A 906 -53.57 50.75 -41.20
C GLU A 906 -54.48 51.86 -40.64
N LEU A 907 -55.50 52.22 -41.41
CA LEU A 907 -56.59 53.12 -41.07
C LEU A 907 -57.84 52.27 -40.73
N PRO A 908 -58.66 52.68 -39.75
CA PRO A 908 -59.92 52.00 -39.46
C PRO A 908 -60.88 52.02 -40.67
N SER A 909 -61.04 50.87 -41.32
CA SER A 909 -61.91 50.71 -42.50
C SER A 909 -63.31 50.18 -42.16
N ASP A 910 -63.48 49.49 -41.02
CA ASP A 910 -64.79 48.97 -40.59
C ASP A 910 -65.82 50.09 -40.32
N VAL A 911 -65.36 51.23 -39.77
CA VAL A 911 -66.16 52.42 -39.49
C VAL A 911 -65.28 53.66 -39.71
N PRO A 912 -65.15 54.18 -40.95
CA PRO A 912 -64.31 55.33 -41.25
C PRO A 912 -64.87 56.61 -40.60
N GLN A 913 -64.03 57.33 -39.85
CA GLN A 913 -64.40 58.60 -39.18
C GLN A 913 -64.32 59.82 -40.10
N PHE A 914 -63.62 59.69 -41.23
CA PHE A 914 -63.49 60.69 -42.28
C PHE A 914 -63.32 59.97 -43.62
N ASP A 915 -63.52 60.70 -44.72
CA ASP A 915 -63.42 60.13 -46.06
C ASP A 915 -61.95 59.95 -46.46
N HIS A 916 -61.54 58.68 -46.67
CA HIS A 916 -60.17 58.32 -47.02
C HIS A 916 -59.77 58.82 -48.42
N ASP A 917 -60.71 59.04 -49.33
CA ASP A 917 -60.39 59.58 -50.67
C ASP A 917 -59.83 61.00 -50.61
N THR A 918 -60.09 61.72 -49.50
CA THR A 918 -59.56 63.06 -49.26
C THR A 918 -58.08 63.08 -48.85
N ILE A 919 -57.47 61.91 -48.58
CA ILE A 919 -56.05 61.80 -48.18
C ILE A 919 -55.18 62.17 -49.38
N SER A 920 -54.57 63.34 -49.38
CA SER A 920 -53.76 63.80 -50.51
C SER A 920 -52.40 63.09 -50.62
N ASP A 921 -51.80 62.76 -49.48
CA ASP A 921 -50.52 62.06 -49.32
C ASP A 921 -50.44 61.48 -47.89
N VAL A 922 -49.44 60.66 -47.62
CA VAL A 922 -49.03 60.28 -46.27
C VAL A 922 -47.54 60.55 -46.15
N VAL A 923 -47.15 61.39 -45.20
CA VAL A 923 -45.76 61.75 -44.97
C VAL A 923 -45.26 61.09 -43.70
N LEU A 924 -44.31 60.17 -43.85
CA LEU A 924 -43.59 59.57 -42.75
C LEU A 924 -42.37 60.43 -42.40
N HIS A 925 -42.34 60.93 -41.17
CA HIS A 925 -41.23 61.71 -40.60
C HIS A 925 -40.32 60.75 -39.85
N LEU A 926 -39.19 60.39 -40.44
CA LEU A 926 -38.18 59.53 -39.82
C LEU A 926 -37.08 60.39 -39.21
N HIS A 927 -37.03 60.43 -37.88
CA HIS A 927 -35.90 61.00 -37.16
C HIS A 927 -34.86 59.91 -36.96
N TYR A 928 -33.63 60.12 -37.41
CA TYR A 928 -32.58 59.10 -37.35
C TYR A 928 -31.22 59.70 -37.03
N THR A 929 -30.35 58.87 -36.47
CA THR A 929 -28.92 59.17 -36.34
C THR A 929 -28.12 58.46 -37.41
N ALA A 930 -26.99 59.05 -37.84
CA ALA A 930 -26.08 58.43 -38.78
C ALA A 930 -24.61 58.78 -38.50
N ARG A 931 -23.70 58.06 -39.18
CA ARG A 931 -22.24 58.25 -39.12
C ARG A 931 -21.67 58.51 -40.52
N GLU A 932 -20.61 59.31 -40.60
CA GLU A 932 -19.88 59.58 -41.85
C GLU A 932 -19.08 58.35 -42.31
N GLY A 933 -19.37 57.83 -43.51
CA GLY A 933 -18.69 56.66 -44.11
C GLY A 933 -17.50 57.00 -45.01
N GLY A 934 -17.23 58.28 -45.25
CA GLY A 934 -16.07 58.74 -46.02
C GLY A 934 -16.31 58.73 -47.54
N ALA A 935 -15.32 59.23 -48.28
CA ALA A 935 -15.45 59.53 -49.70
C ALA A 935 -15.77 58.29 -50.57
N ALA A 936 -15.22 57.12 -50.24
CA ALA A 936 -15.42 55.89 -51.00
C ALA A 936 -16.88 55.39 -50.94
N LEU A 937 -17.49 55.40 -49.75
CA LEU A 937 -18.91 55.04 -49.61
C LEU A 937 -19.79 56.06 -50.31
N ARG A 938 -19.45 57.36 -50.20
CA ARG A 938 -20.18 58.43 -50.86
C ARG A 938 -20.18 58.30 -52.39
N SER A 939 -19.03 58.03 -53.01
CA SER A 939 -18.95 57.86 -54.47
C SER A 939 -19.74 56.64 -54.94
N ALA A 940 -19.69 55.55 -54.18
CA ALA A 940 -20.42 54.32 -54.50
C ALA A 940 -21.95 54.52 -54.39
N ALA A 941 -22.41 55.22 -53.35
CA ALA A 941 -23.84 55.55 -53.17
C ALA A 941 -24.38 56.42 -54.31
N VAL A 942 -23.62 57.42 -54.74
CA VAL A 942 -24.02 58.30 -55.87
C VAL A 942 -24.10 57.52 -57.19
N ALA A 943 -23.15 56.64 -57.45
CA ALA A 943 -23.16 55.80 -58.66
C ALA A 943 -24.38 54.86 -58.68
N ALA A 944 -24.69 54.21 -57.55
CA ALA A 944 -25.88 53.36 -57.43
C ALA A 944 -27.18 54.15 -57.63
N LEU A 945 -27.26 55.37 -57.08
CA LEU A 945 -28.42 56.24 -57.26
C LEU A 945 -28.62 56.65 -58.72
N GLN A 946 -27.54 57.00 -59.44
CA GLN A 946 -27.61 57.31 -60.87
C GLN A 946 -28.10 56.11 -61.69
N GLY A 947 -27.63 54.90 -61.37
CA GLY A 947 -28.12 53.67 -61.99
C GLY A 947 -29.62 53.44 -61.77
N ARG A 948 -30.11 53.64 -60.54
CA ARG A 948 -31.54 53.52 -60.21
C ARG A 948 -32.41 54.56 -60.93
N ILE A 949 -31.91 55.77 -61.10
CA ILE A 949 -32.58 56.82 -61.88
C ILE A 949 -32.70 56.42 -63.35
N ALA A 950 -31.62 55.90 -63.94
CA ALA A 950 -31.64 55.43 -65.32
C ALA A 950 -32.64 54.28 -65.53
N ALA A 951 -32.71 53.35 -64.57
CA ALA A 951 -33.62 52.21 -64.58
C ALA A 951 -35.08 52.52 -64.19
N ALA A 952 -35.48 53.79 -64.05
CA ALA A 952 -36.81 54.22 -63.60
C ALA A 952 -37.25 53.64 -62.24
N ALA A 953 -36.29 53.31 -61.36
CA ALA A 953 -36.50 52.64 -60.08
C ALA A 953 -36.10 53.51 -58.86
N ALA A 954 -35.78 54.78 -59.07
CA ALA A 954 -35.49 55.72 -57.99
C ALA A 954 -36.78 56.24 -57.33
N VAL A 955 -36.70 56.65 -56.07
CA VAL A 955 -37.82 57.30 -55.36
C VAL A 955 -38.25 58.56 -56.14
N GLY A 956 -39.50 58.60 -56.60
CA GLY A 956 -40.05 59.64 -57.48
C GLY A 956 -40.05 59.33 -58.98
N SER A 957 -39.50 58.19 -59.42
CA SER A 957 -39.59 57.72 -60.83
C SER A 957 -41.00 57.28 -61.24
N THR A 958 -41.91 57.06 -60.28
CA THR A 958 -43.34 56.82 -60.55
C THR A 958 -44.16 57.99 -60.00
N ARG A 959 -45.10 58.50 -60.80
CA ARG A 959 -45.92 59.66 -60.47
C ARG A 959 -47.41 59.34 -60.63
N LEU A 960 -48.17 59.48 -59.55
CA LEU A 960 -49.63 59.38 -59.60
C LEU A 960 -50.30 60.74 -59.84
N LEU A 961 -51.09 60.80 -60.91
CA LEU A 961 -51.91 61.94 -61.31
C LEU A 961 -53.39 61.59 -61.14
N SER A 962 -54.16 62.46 -60.47
CA SER A 962 -55.64 62.36 -60.50
C SER A 962 -56.16 63.19 -61.67
N VAL A 963 -56.79 62.54 -62.65
CA VAL A 963 -57.26 63.23 -63.85
C VAL A 963 -58.33 64.26 -63.51
N ARG A 964 -59.26 63.91 -62.62
CA ARG A 964 -60.33 64.79 -62.14
C ARG A 964 -59.80 66.08 -61.48
N HIS A 965 -58.73 65.98 -60.68
CA HIS A 965 -58.23 67.10 -59.88
C HIS A 965 -57.11 67.88 -60.57
N GLU A 966 -56.21 67.21 -61.28
CA GLU A 966 -55.05 67.84 -61.94
C GLU A 966 -55.38 68.28 -63.37
N PHE A 967 -56.37 67.65 -64.02
CA PHE A 967 -56.87 68.02 -65.36
C PHE A 967 -58.41 68.23 -65.37
N PRO A 968 -58.95 69.13 -64.53
CA PRO A 968 -60.40 69.26 -64.33
C PRO A 968 -61.15 69.67 -65.60
N THR A 969 -60.49 70.43 -66.49
CA THR A 969 -61.10 70.91 -67.74
C THR A 969 -61.25 69.79 -68.75
N GLU A 970 -60.21 68.97 -68.87
CA GLU A 970 -60.13 67.79 -69.71
C GLU A 970 -61.09 66.69 -69.21
N TRP A 971 -61.14 66.49 -67.88
CA TRP A 971 -62.05 65.57 -67.24
C TRP A 971 -63.53 65.93 -67.46
N ALA A 972 -63.90 67.21 -67.24
CA ALA A 972 -65.27 67.68 -67.48
C ALA A 972 -65.68 67.52 -68.96
N ARG A 973 -64.74 67.71 -69.90
CA ARG A 973 -64.98 67.48 -71.33
C ARG A 973 -65.21 66.00 -71.64
N PHE A 974 -64.43 65.10 -71.05
CA PHE A 974 -64.57 63.67 -71.23
C PHE A 974 -65.95 63.17 -70.75
N VAL A 975 -66.35 63.53 -69.53
CA VAL A 975 -67.65 63.13 -68.95
C VAL A 975 -68.85 63.68 -69.75
N ALA A 976 -68.71 64.85 -70.36
CA ALA A 976 -69.77 65.45 -71.18
C ALA A 976 -69.89 64.84 -72.59
N THR A 977 -68.91 64.05 -73.03
CA THR A 977 -68.85 63.48 -74.39
C THR A 977 -69.42 62.07 -74.40
N ALA A 978 -70.55 61.86 -75.09
CA ALA A 978 -71.12 60.52 -75.25
C ALA A 978 -70.21 59.63 -76.13
N PRO A 979 -70.00 58.34 -75.78
CA PRO A 979 -69.19 57.42 -76.57
C PRO A 979 -69.75 57.24 -77.99
N THR A 980 -68.91 57.39 -79.02
CA THR A 980 -69.30 57.26 -80.44
C THR A 980 -68.39 56.25 -81.17
N GLY A 981 -68.90 55.59 -82.22
CA GLY A 981 -68.16 54.57 -83.00
C GLY A 981 -68.57 53.12 -82.71
N LEU A 982 -67.92 52.15 -83.37
CA LEU A 982 -68.09 50.70 -83.14
C LEU A 982 -66.69 50.06 -82.93
N PRO A 983 -66.31 49.69 -81.69
CA PRO A 983 -67.03 49.88 -80.42
C PRO A 983 -67.10 51.36 -79.99
N PRO A 984 -68.15 51.80 -79.26
CA PRO A 984 -68.36 53.21 -78.91
C PRO A 984 -67.31 53.65 -77.89
N THR A 985 -66.59 54.75 -78.16
CA THR A 985 -65.55 55.26 -77.25
C THR A 985 -65.56 56.79 -77.15
N ALA A 986 -65.10 57.33 -76.02
CA ALA A 986 -64.93 58.75 -75.74
C ALA A 986 -63.44 59.11 -75.56
N PRO A 987 -62.93 60.16 -76.24
CA PRO A 987 -61.53 60.57 -76.13
C PRO A 987 -61.24 61.41 -74.87
N LEU A 988 -60.16 61.07 -74.18
CA LEU A 988 -59.57 61.81 -73.06
C LEU A 988 -58.13 62.23 -73.43
N THR A 989 -57.91 63.52 -73.68
CA THR A 989 -56.58 64.08 -73.99
C THR A 989 -56.04 64.89 -72.82
N LEU A 990 -54.89 64.46 -72.28
CA LEU A 990 -54.14 65.10 -71.19
C LEU A 990 -52.82 65.64 -71.73
N THR A 991 -52.30 66.75 -71.19
CA THR A 991 -50.99 67.29 -71.61
C THR A 991 -49.97 67.18 -70.48
N LEU A 992 -48.98 66.30 -70.63
CA LEU A 992 -47.90 66.12 -69.65
C LEU A 992 -46.84 67.22 -69.80
N ARG A 993 -46.49 67.86 -68.68
CA ARG A 993 -45.58 69.02 -68.59
C ARG A 993 -44.47 68.74 -67.57
N GLU A 994 -43.41 69.54 -67.61
CA GLU A 994 -42.28 69.40 -66.67
C GLU A 994 -42.70 69.52 -65.19
N GLU A 995 -43.71 70.32 -64.89
CA GLU A 995 -44.23 70.54 -63.53
C GLU A 995 -44.85 69.30 -62.89
N HIS A 996 -45.19 68.27 -63.68
CA HIS A 996 -45.74 67.02 -63.18
C HIS A 996 -44.66 66.05 -62.64
N TYR A 997 -43.37 66.33 -62.86
CA TYR A 997 -42.25 65.47 -62.48
C TYR A 997 -41.41 66.08 -61.33
N PRO A 998 -40.72 65.25 -60.50
CA PRO A 998 -39.81 65.74 -59.45
C PRO A 998 -38.69 66.64 -59.98
N TYR A 999 -38.15 67.55 -59.17
CA TYR A 999 -37.12 68.51 -59.61
C TYR A 999 -35.87 67.83 -60.21
N TRP A 1000 -35.43 66.72 -59.64
CA TRP A 1000 -34.26 65.97 -60.13
C TRP A 1000 -34.50 65.32 -61.50
N SER A 1001 -35.75 65.21 -61.98
CA SER A 1001 -36.07 64.75 -63.34
C SER A 1001 -35.43 65.62 -64.43
N ARG A 1002 -35.11 66.88 -64.13
CA ARG A 1002 -34.40 67.80 -65.05
C ARG A 1002 -32.98 67.34 -65.39
N LEU A 1003 -32.41 66.43 -64.59
CA LEU A 1003 -31.11 65.82 -64.87
C LEU A 1003 -31.18 64.77 -65.99
N THR A 1004 -32.39 64.34 -66.39
CA THR A 1004 -32.64 63.40 -67.48
C THR A 1004 -33.22 64.14 -68.69
N THR A 1005 -32.44 64.25 -69.77
CA THR A 1005 -32.83 65.01 -70.99
C THR A 1005 -33.77 64.25 -71.92
N ASP A 1006 -33.59 62.94 -72.06
CA ASP A 1006 -34.39 62.07 -72.94
C ASP A 1006 -35.33 61.18 -72.11
N ARG A 1007 -36.36 61.80 -71.51
CA ARG A 1007 -37.32 61.08 -70.65
C ARG A 1007 -38.28 60.26 -71.49
N VAL A 1008 -38.43 58.99 -71.11
CA VAL A 1008 -39.39 58.07 -71.74
C VAL A 1008 -40.27 57.47 -70.66
N LEU A 1009 -41.53 57.17 -71.02
CA LEU A 1009 -42.41 56.39 -70.16
C LEU A 1009 -42.01 54.92 -70.28
N HIS A 1010 -41.78 54.29 -69.13
CA HIS A 1010 -41.52 52.86 -69.01
C HIS A 1010 -42.80 52.08 -68.70
N ALA A 1011 -43.77 52.70 -68.03
CA ALA A 1011 -45.07 52.12 -67.75
C ALA A 1011 -46.16 53.20 -67.56
N LEU A 1012 -47.39 52.86 -67.94
CA LEU A 1012 -48.58 53.67 -67.71
C LEU A 1012 -49.68 52.78 -67.12
N GLU A 1013 -49.94 52.93 -65.83
CA GLU A 1013 -50.99 52.18 -65.13
C GLU A 1013 -52.20 53.07 -64.85
N LEU A 1014 -53.39 52.55 -65.13
CA LEU A 1014 -54.65 53.26 -65.01
C LEU A 1014 -55.48 52.65 -63.89
N PHE A 1015 -56.11 53.51 -63.08
CA PHE A 1015 -57.03 53.13 -62.01
C PHE A 1015 -58.32 53.91 -62.18
N ALA A 1016 -59.43 53.24 -62.42
CA ALA A 1016 -60.72 53.86 -62.64
C ALA A 1016 -61.76 53.40 -61.61
N SER A 1017 -62.51 54.34 -61.06
CA SER A 1017 -63.70 54.07 -60.27
C SER A 1017 -64.90 54.02 -61.22
N ALA A 1018 -65.39 52.82 -61.50
CA ALA A 1018 -66.50 52.55 -62.43
C ALA A 1018 -67.47 51.54 -61.81
N GLY A 1019 -68.61 51.28 -62.46
CA GLY A 1019 -69.57 50.27 -62.01
C GLY A 1019 -69.04 48.82 -62.09
N ASP A 1020 -69.94 47.84 -61.95
CA ASP A 1020 -69.58 46.41 -61.94
C ASP A 1020 -69.02 45.88 -63.28
N ALA A 1021 -69.06 46.66 -64.36
CA ALA A 1021 -68.51 46.30 -65.67
C ALA A 1021 -67.01 46.64 -65.80
N ASP A 1022 -66.28 45.82 -66.56
CA ASP A 1022 -64.90 46.13 -66.97
C ASP A 1022 -64.89 47.31 -67.94
N VAL A 1023 -63.84 48.13 -67.87
CA VAL A 1023 -63.65 49.30 -68.73
C VAL A 1023 -62.56 49.00 -69.76
N THR A 1024 -62.84 49.17 -71.04
CA THR A 1024 -61.87 48.98 -72.12
C THR A 1024 -61.28 50.32 -72.53
N VAL A 1025 -59.95 50.43 -72.41
CA VAL A 1025 -59.18 51.58 -72.85
C VAL A 1025 -58.46 51.24 -74.13
N TYR A 1026 -58.48 52.17 -75.08
CA TYR A 1026 -57.79 52.05 -76.34
C TYR A 1026 -56.80 53.19 -76.56
N ASP A 1027 -55.68 52.87 -77.20
CA ASP A 1027 -54.59 53.80 -77.52
C ASP A 1027 -54.90 54.73 -78.72
N ALA A 1028 -55.87 54.36 -79.57
CA ALA A 1028 -56.23 55.10 -80.77
C ALA A 1028 -57.75 55.14 -81.05
N ALA A 1029 -58.17 56.08 -81.91
CA ALA A 1029 -59.56 56.28 -82.31
C ALA A 1029 -60.13 55.08 -83.11
N ALA A 1030 -61.44 54.88 -83.06
CA ALA A 1030 -62.14 53.77 -83.73
C ALA A 1030 -62.06 53.82 -85.28
N ASP A 1031 -61.73 54.98 -85.87
CA ASP A 1031 -61.65 55.17 -87.33
C ASP A 1031 -60.35 54.64 -87.97
N ASN A 1032 -59.44 54.09 -87.15
CA ASN A 1032 -58.17 53.51 -87.61
C ASN A 1032 -58.34 52.08 -88.19
N PRO A 1033 -57.42 51.61 -89.06
CA PRO A 1033 -57.52 50.30 -89.70
C PRO A 1033 -57.68 49.15 -88.69
N PRO A 1034 -58.53 48.14 -88.98
CA PRO A 1034 -58.68 46.99 -88.09
C PRO A 1034 -57.34 46.26 -87.91
N GLY A 1035 -56.87 46.19 -86.65
CA GLY A 1035 -55.56 45.63 -86.27
C GLY A 1035 -54.49 46.63 -85.85
N SER A 1036 -54.74 47.94 -85.90
CA SER A 1036 -53.78 48.99 -85.46
C SER A 1036 -54.13 49.65 -84.12
N ARG A 1037 -55.06 49.08 -83.36
CA ARG A 1037 -55.55 49.60 -82.07
C ARG A 1037 -55.24 48.57 -80.99
N HIS A 1038 -54.57 48.98 -79.93
CA HIS A 1038 -54.33 48.13 -78.77
C HIS A 1038 -55.43 48.38 -77.74
N GLU A 1039 -56.03 47.30 -77.27
CA GLU A 1039 -57.02 47.34 -76.20
C GLU A 1039 -56.38 46.94 -74.87
N THR A 1040 -56.66 47.71 -73.83
CA THR A 1040 -56.28 47.43 -72.46
C THR A 1040 -57.56 47.33 -71.64
N LEU A 1041 -57.84 46.14 -71.13
CA LEU A 1041 -59.01 45.90 -70.30
C LEU A 1041 -58.69 46.21 -68.84
N LEU A 1042 -59.38 47.17 -68.25
CA LEU A 1042 -59.30 47.48 -66.83
C LEU A 1042 -60.26 46.56 -66.08
N ARG A 1043 -59.69 45.67 -65.25
CA ARG A 1043 -60.45 44.68 -64.47
C ARG A 1043 -60.50 45.08 -63.01
N ALA A 1044 -61.52 44.60 -62.29
CA ALA A 1044 -61.55 44.75 -60.84
C ALA A 1044 -60.29 44.13 -60.23
N ASP A 1045 -59.53 44.94 -59.50
CA ASP A 1045 -58.29 44.55 -58.84
C ASP A 1045 -58.48 44.61 -57.31
N PRO A 1046 -58.58 43.43 -56.65
CA PRO A 1046 -58.78 43.37 -55.20
C PRO A 1046 -57.64 44.02 -54.41
N SER A 1047 -56.45 44.16 -54.99
CA SER A 1047 -55.30 44.78 -54.32
C SER A 1047 -55.37 46.30 -54.24
N VAL A 1048 -56.33 46.94 -54.90
CA VAL A 1048 -56.61 48.38 -54.81
C VAL A 1048 -58.10 48.64 -54.55
N GLY A 1049 -58.71 47.76 -53.75
CA GLY A 1049 -60.11 47.86 -53.31
C GLY A 1049 -61.12 47.82 -54.44
N ASP A 1050 -60.94 46.87 -55.36
CA ASP A 1050 -61.82 46.57 -56.50
C ASP A 1050 -61.96 47.70 -57.54
N LEU A 1051 -61.08 48.71 -57.50
CA LEU A 1051 -60.94 49.66 -58.61
C LEU A 1051 -60.60 48.91 -59.91
N ARG A 1052 -61.07 49.44 -61.04
CA ARG A 1052 -60.72 48.93 -62.36
C ARG A 1052 -59.27 49.32 -62.65
N SER A 1053 -58.36 48.36 -62.61
CA SER A 1053 -56.92 48.59 -62.85
C SER A 1053 -56.45 47.88 -64.12
N GLY A 1054 -55.43 48.46 -64.77
CA GLY A 1054 -54.78 47.85 -65.91
C GLY A 1054 -53.58 48.65 -66.41
N LEU A 1055 -52.61 47.93 -66.99
CA LEU A 1055 -51.39 48.48 -67.56
C LEU A 1055 -51.57 48.70 -69.06
N LEU A 1056 -51.36 49.92 -69.55
CA LEU A 1056 -51.48 50.22 -70.98
C LEU A 1056 -50.41 49.47 -71.78
N VAL A 1057 -50.84 48.74 -72.81
CA VAL A 1057 -49.96 47.99 -73.72
C VAL A 1057 -49.25 48.94 -74.71
N GLU A 1058 -47.98 48.67 -75.02
CA GLU A 1058 -47.16 49.46 -75.94
C GLU A 1058 -47.81 49.64 -77.34
N PRO A 1059 -47.59 50.78 -78.03
CA PRO A 1059 -46.57 51.80 -77.77
C PRO A 1059 -46.96 52.83 -76.70
N LEU A 1060 -46.03 53.11 -75.78
CA LEU A 1060 -46.22 54.15 -74.76
C LEU A 1060 -46.02 55.57 -75.35
N PRO A 1061 -46.82 56.54 -74.92
CA PRO A 1061 -46.71 57.94 -75.36
C PRO A 1061 -45.45 58.62 -74.81
N PRO A 1062 -45.02 59.75 -75.40
CA PRO A 1062 -43.87 60.50 -74.88
C PRO A 1062 -44.12 60.99 -73.45
N ALA A 1063 -43.07 61.04 -72.62
CA ALA A 1063 -43.16 61.52 -71.24
C ALA A 1063 -43.48 63.02 -71.14
N LEU A 1064 -43.41 63.77 -72.24
CA LEU A 1064 -43.84 65.17 -72.33
C LEU A 1064 -44.69 65.34 -73.60
N GLY A 1065 -45.80 66.06 -73.47
CA GLY A 1065 -46.73 66.30 -74.59
C GLY A 1065 -48.12 65.69 -74.39
N PRO A 1066 -48.95 65.61 -75.45
CA PRO A 1066 -50.33 65.14 -75.36
C PRO A 1066 -50.42 63.62 -75.25
N LEU A 1067 -51.11 63.15 -74.21
CA LEU A 1067 -51.52 61.78 -73.93
C LEU A 1067 -53.02 61.66 -74.25
N THR A 1068 -53.41 60.92 -75.29
CA THR A 1068 -54.83 60.69 -75.63
C THR A 1068 -55.22 59.23 -75.42
N LEU A 1069 -56.27 58.98 -74.64
CA LEU A 1069 -56.84 57.66 -74.37
C LEU A 1069 -58.30 57.64 -74.83
N TYR A 1070 -58.77 56.50 -75.35
CA TYR A 1070 -60.17 56.34 -75.78
C TYR A 1070 -60.85 55.28 -74.91
N LEU A 1071 -61.82 55.67 -74.10
CA LEU A 1071 -62.49 54.78 -73.15
C LEU A 1071 -63.90 54.41 -73.64
N ASP A 1072 -64.31 53.16 -73.45
CA ASP A 1072 -65.66 52.68 -73.82
C ASP A 1072 -66.77 53.12 -72.85
N ASP A 1073 -66.40 53.44 -71.61
CA ASP A 1073 -67.28 53.97 -70.58
C ASP A 1073 -66.94 55.44 -70.22
N SER A 1074 -67.94 56.32 -70.36
CA SER A 1074 -67.86 57.74 -69.97
C SER A 1074 -68.51 58.02 -68.61
N THR A 1075 -69.06 57.00 -67.95
CA THR A 1075 -69.73 57.10 -66.64
C THR A 1075 -68.80 56.88 -65.43
N ILE A 1076 -67.49 56.73 -65.70
CA ILE A 1076 -66.42 56.62 -64.68
C ILE A 1076 -66.44 57.84 -63.75
N THR A 1077 -66.44 57.61 -62.44
CA THR A 1077 -66.56 58.66 -61.41
C THR A 1077 -65.23 59.34 -61.09
N ASP A 1078 -64.13 58.59 -61.12
CA ASP A 1078 -62.76 59.09 -60.97
C ASP A 1078 -61.75 58.22 -61.75
N LEU A 1079 -60.66 58.85 -62.19
CA LEU A 1079 -59.58 58.21 -62.94
C LEU A 1079 -58.23 58.71 -62.45
N TRP A 1080 -57.37 57.78 -62.06
CA TRP A 1080 -55.98 58.03 -61.70
C TRP A 1080 -55.02 57.34 -62.66
N ILE A 1081 -53.89 57.99 -62.90
CA ILE A 1081 -52.86 57.53 -63.83
C ILE A 1081 -51.52 57.51 -63.09
N ALA A 1082 -50.92 56.34 -62.96
CA ALA A 1082 -49.54 56.19 -62.49
C ALA A 1082 -48.58 56.09 -63.68
N LEU A 1083 -47.70 57.09 -63.78
CA LEU A 1083 -46.69 57.22 -64.83
C LEU A 1083 -45.33 56.80 -64.28
N THR A 1084 -44.73 55.74 -64.81
CA THR A 1084 -43.33 55.38 -64.52
C THR A 1084 -42.43 55.91 -65.63
N TRP A 1085 -41.41 56.68 -65.26
CA TRP A 1085 -40.55 57.39 -66.19
C TRP A 1085 -39.07 57.26 -65.80
N GLY A 1086 -38.20 57.31 -66.81
CA GLY A 1086 -36.75 57.17 -66.65
C GLY A 1086 -35.98 57.68 -67.86
N ALA A 1087 -34.69 57.36 -67.93
CA ALA A 1087 -33.88 57.63 -69.12
C ALA A 1087 -34.29 56.69 -70.27
N ALA A 1088 -34.14 57.15 -71.51
CA ALA A 1088 -34.18 56.27 -72.67
C ALA A 1088 -33.07 55.21 -72.53
N ALA A 1089 -33.43 53.94 -72.73
CA ALA A 1089 -32.50 52.81 -72.66
C ALA A 1089 -31.52 52.80 -73.85
#